data_AF-A0A7C5W6J2-F1
#
_entry.id   AF-A0A7C5W6J2-F1
#
_cell.length_a   1.000
_cell.length_b   1.000
_cell.length_c   1.000
_cell.angle_alpha   90.00
_cell.angle_beta   90.00
_cell.angle_gamma   90.00
#
_symmetry.space_group_name_H-M   'P 1'
#
loop_
_entity.id
_entity.type
_entity.pdbx_description
1 polymer ?
#
loop_
_entity_poly.entity_id
_entity_poly.type
_entity_poly.pdbx_seq_one_letter_code
_entity_poly.pdbx_strand_id
1 'polypeptide(L)'
;MRPIPLFLLFTTIFSTNLSNAQRTGNIVGIFGKEKIETIEEGFVFHEFTEGLVLRNAIRPGLLTGTQDIVFWLIATNQFERPLEGSKLNQGYDNDPEGRVLMWEAIEADTNGIFRGDLNRAYVYTEFESPEETIALLDATGHTRVFVNGLPREGDHYDYGYTLIPFKLQKGLNQFVYTYGRFGRVSSKIVLPGKPVQFTPRDLTLPSVIRGENHERWGSVRVINATDEPLTGYSIVCLLETGEELVQEMDHIISLTARKVKFRIPFPVRTVAADLLMATLVLKNNDGEEFDRLQIKLNVKDANRHHERTFISQIDGSVQYYSVAPSTSDAPGQAFVLSVHGASVEATNQTRAYKQKDGAHIVAPTNRRPFGFNWEEWGRLDALEVLHEARKIFNTDPALTYLTGHSMGGHGTWFLGATYPDKWAAIAPAAGYPDIIGYRRTGVDSAMFEVPHFEMIWRGASPGRVVDLSRNYLQSGVYVLHGSADAVVPVSQARMMRKLLGQFHNNFAYYEYPGGSHWYGDHCMDWPPLFDFFRQNTIPALNEVDSIEFHTASPGVSASNYWLSINQQINPYEISRVKAVKRGDTIRFETSNVASVSFRVSQLDFEKQPVIVVEDRIIEAEPGNDITLQLRQEQWHLTDGAIPQEKNPGRYGGFKLAFTNNMVFVYATNGSAEENEWYENKARFDAETFWYRGNGSIEIIPDFEFAPDNFADRNVIIYGNADNNLAWNQLLAHCPVQVKNGSISFGERVFDCESLGAYFIYPRPESPTASVGVVASSGAEGMKALYPNDYFSGITGFPDLLIFDIDWIKESLDGVIVSGFFGNDWSVKGGKFVE
;
A
#
# COMPACT_ATOMS: atom_id res chain seq x y z
N MET A 1 -7.93 16.46 61.11
CA MET A 1 -7.26 15.42 60.28
C MET A 1 -8.32 14.63 59.52
N ARG A 2 -8.48 14.92 58.22
CA ARG A 2 -8.98 14.05 57.14
C ARG A 2 -8.72 14.83 55.83
N PRO A 3 -8.01 14.29 54.84
CA PRO A 3 -7.62 15.04 53.64
C PRO A 3 -8.74 15.01 52.59
N ILE A 4 -8.86 16.11 51.85
CA ILE A 4 -9.72 16.27 50.68
C ILE A 4 -8.96 15.69 49.47
N PRO A 5 -9.59 14.91 48.56
CA PRO A 5 -8.88 14.25 47.48
C PRO A 5 -8.57 15.21 46.31
N LEU A 6 -7.33 15.10 45.85
CA LEU A 6 -6.73 15.74 44.68
C LEU A 6 -7.31 15.11 43.39
N PHE A 7 -8.53 15.46 42.98
CA PHE A 7 -9.18 14.86 41.80
C PHE A 7 -9.48 15.84 40.64
N LEU A 8 -8.97 17.07 40.69
CA LEU A 8 -9.35 18.14 39.76
C LEU A 8 -8.23 18.71 38.87
N LEU A 9 -7.03 18.13 38.88
CA LEU A 9 -5.92 18.58 38.01
C LEU A 9 -5.50 17.62 36.89
N PHE A 10 -6.04 16.40 36.82
CA PHE A 10 -5.70 15.44 35.75
C PHE A 10 -6.63 15.49 34.52
N THR A 11 -7.82 16.08 34.63
CA THR A 11 -8.81 16.14 33.54
C THR A 11 -8.54 17.25 32.53
N THR A 12 -7.92 18.36 32.94
CA THR A 12 -7.67 19.51 32.07
C THR A 12 -6.53 19.29 31.09
N ILE A 13 -5.48 18.56 31.47
CA ILE A 13 -4.32 18.24 30.60
C ILE A 13 -4.69 17.19 29.53
N PHE A 14 -5.61 16.27 29.83
CA PHE A 14 -6.15 15.34 28.82
C PHE A 14 -7.07 16.05 27.82
N SER A 15 -7.93 16.97 28.27
CA SER A 15 -8.88 17.66 27.38
C SER A 15 -8.23 18.60 26.37
N THR A 16 -7.13 19.28 26.75
CA THR A 16 -6.41 20.18 25.83
C THR A 16 -5.67 19.39 24.76
N ASN A 17 -5.01 18.28 25.14
CA ASN A 17 -4.36 17.36 24.20
C ASN A 17 -5.35 16.69 23.25
N LEU A 18 -6.53 16.26 23.74
CA LEU A 18 -7.60 15.73 22.89
C LEU A 18 -8.14 16.79 21.91
N SER A 19 -8.36 18.02 22.35
CA SER A 19 -8.86 19.09 21.47
C SER A 19 -7.85 19.49 20.39
N ASN A 20 -6.55 19.53 20.71
CA ASN A 20 -5.50 19.83 19.74
C ASN A 20 -5.23 18.63 18.82
N ALA A 21 -5.23 17.40 19.33
CA ALA A 21 -5.17 16.18 18.54
C ALA A 21 -6.37 16.06 17.58
N GLN A 22 -7.58 16.42 18.04
CA GLN A 22 -8.78 16.48 17.21
C GLN A 22 -8.72 17.60 16.18
N ARG A 23 -8.16 18.78 16.49
CA ARG A 23 -8.00 19.87 15.52
C ARG A 23 -6.93 19.60 14.46
N THR A 24 -5.91 18.81 14.79
CA THR A 24 -4.80 18.46 13.89
C THR A 24 -5.00 17.12 13.18
N GLY A 25 -6.09 16.40 13.47
CA GLY A 25 -6.32 15.02 13.00
C GLY A 25 -5.28 14.01 13.51
N ASN A 26 -4.50 14.39 14.52
CA ASN A 26 -3.35 13.64 15.02
C ASN A 26 -3.72 12.84 16.27
N ILE A 27 -4.55 11.81 16.08
CA ILE A 27 -4.97 10.88 17.15
C ILE A 27 -3.87 9.85 17.52
N VAL A 28 -2.68 9.95 16.90
CA VAL A 28 -1.51 9.05 17.07
C VAL A 28 -1.23 8.69 18.53
N GLY A 29 -1.32 9.66 19.45
CA GLY A 29 -1.03 9.44 20.87
C GLY A 29 -2.08 8.61 21.64
N ILE A 30 -3.24 8.28 21.05
CA ILE A 30 -4.33 7.55 21.72
C ILE A 30 -4.50 6.13 21.15
N PHE A 31 -4.32 5.95 19.83
CA PHE A 31 -4.57 4.67 19.16
C PHE A 31 -3.44 4.19 18.23
N GLY A 32 -2.31 4.92 18.18
CA GLY A 32 -1.14 4.54 17.38
C GLY A 32 -0.25 3.51 18.08
N LYS A 33 0.70 2.96 17.31
CA LYS A 33 1.76 2.11 17.85
C LYS A 33 2.73 2.93 18.69
N GLU A 34 3.24 2.33 19.76
CA GLU A 34 4.23 2.96 20.63
C GLU A 34 5.51 3.25 19.83
N LYS A 35 6.06 4.45 20.02
CA LYS A 35 7.32 4.88 19.39
C LYS A 35 8.49 4.19 20.08
N ILE A 36 9.45 3.71 19.30
CA ILE A 36 10.70 3.16 19.81
C ILE A 36 11.70 4.31 20.00
N GLU A 37 12.22 4.45 21.22
CA GLU A 37 13.18 5.50 21.59
C GLU A 37 14.54 4.95 22.05
N THR A 38 14.66 3.62 22.20
CA THR A 38 15.88 2.94 22.65
C THR A 38 16.65 2.30 21.49
N ILE A 39 17.96 2.20 21.65
CA ILE A 39 18.87 1.52 20.73
C ILE A 39 19.47 0.34 21.49
N GLU A 40 19.18 -0.88 21.01
CA GLU A 40 19.68 -2.13 21.59
C GLU A 40 20.63 -2.86 20.61
N GLU A 41 20.63 -2.43 19.34
CA GLU A 41 21.33 -3.06 18.21
C GLU A 41 22.82 -2.69 18.13
N GLY A 42 23.33 -1.88 19.05
CA GLY A 42 24.71 -1.40 19.00
C GLY A 42 25.01 -0.24 19.94
N PHE A 43 26.13 0.40 19.69
CA PHE A 43 26.59 1.56 20.46
C PHE A 43 26.40 2.85 19.65
N VAL A 44 25.78 3.87 20.24
CA VAL A 44 25.65 5.20 19.63
C VAL A 44 27.03 5.83 19.52
N PHE A 45 27.56 5.84 18.31
CA PHE A 45 28.89 6.34 17.99
C PHE A 45 28.90 7.86 17.79
N HIS A 46 27.83 8.39 17.20
CA HIS A 46 27.65 9.82 17.03
C HIS A 46 26.16 10.19 17.10
N GLU A 47 25.86 11.30 17.77
CA GLU A 47 24.52 11.92 17.79
C GLU A 47 24.66 13.31 17.17
N PHE A 48 23.86 13.56 16.13
CA PHE A 48 23.92 14.84 15.43
C PHE A 48 23.16 15.91 16.23
N THR A 49 23.89 16.91 16.71
CA THR A 49 23.31 18.04 17.47
C THR A 49 23.33 19.35 16.71
N GLU A 50 24.09 19.42 15.62
CA GLU A 50 24.24 20.60 14.77
C GLU A 50 23.98 20.20 13.32
N GLY A 51 23.41 21.12 12.54
CA GLY A 51 23.14 20.90 11.13
C GLY A 51 22.75 22.19 10.42
N LEU A 52 22.39 22.04 9.15
CA LEU A 52 21.82 23.11 8.34
C LEU A 52 20.40 22.76 7.93
N VAL A 53 19.54 23.76 7.77
CA VAL A 53 18.17 23.59 7.29
C VAL A 53 17.94 24.42 6.04
N LEU A 54 17.22 23.84 5.07
CA LEU A 54 16.79 24.52 3.86
C LEU A 54 15.27 24.45 3.76
N ARG A 55 14.59 25.58 3.93
CA ARG A 55 13.12 25.66 3.96
C ARG A 55 12.55 25.90 2.57
N ASN A 56 11.34 25.39 2.33
CA ASN A 56 10.57 25.61 1.10
C ASN A 56 11.19 25.04 -0.19
N ALA A 57 12.23 24.21 -0.07
CA ALA A 57 12.87 23.60 -1.22
C ALA A 57 12.04 22.47 -1.85
N ILE A 58 10.99 21.98 -1.18
CA ILE A 58 10.13 20.90 -1.70
C ILE A 58 8.71 21.41 -1.97
N ARG A 59 8.18 21.14 -3.17
CA ARG A 59 6.78 21.43 -3.53
C ARG A 59 5.99 20.12 -3.68
N PRO A 60 5.11 19.77 -2.72
CA PRO A 60 4.42 18.48 -2.72
C PRO A 60 3.36 18.38 -3.82
N GLY A 61 3.38 17.26 -4.55
CA GLY A 61 2.32 16.83 -5.46
C GLY A 61 1.23 15.99 -4.75
N LEU A 62 0.06 15.85 -5.36
CA LEU A 62 -1.00 14.95 -4.89
C LEU A 62 -1.10 13.70 -5.78
N LEU A 63 -1.53 13.90 -7.03
CA LEU A 63 -1.62 12.86 -8.06
C LEU A 63 -0.30 12.62 -8.78
N THR A 64 0.50 13.67 -8.88
CA THR A 64 1.84 13.68 -9.49
C THR A 64 2.90 13.60 -8.41
N GLY A 65 4.12 13.24 -8.81
CA GLY A 65 5.28 13.28 -7.95
C GLY A 65 5.54 14.66 -7.35
N THR A 66 6.38 14.67 -6.31
CA THR A 66 6.84 15.90 -5.65
C THR A 66 7.88 16.61 -6.52
N GLN A 67 7.82 17.94 -6.65
CA GLN A 67 8.93 18.71 -7.22
C GLN A 67 9.98 18.94 -6.14
N ASP A 68 11.22 18.59 -6.43
CA ASP A 68 12.29 18.52 -5.44
C ASP A 68 13.65 18.95 -6.00
N ILE A 69 13.98 20.23 -5.82
CA ILE A 69 15.21 20.82 -6.37
C ILE A 69 16.49 20.27 -5.73
N VAL A 70 16.50 19.97 -4.43
CA VAL A 70 17.70 19.43 -3.77
C VAL A 70 17.94 18.01 -4.25
N PHE A 71 16.88 17.23 -4.38
CA PHE A 71 16.97 15.91 -4.98
C PHE A 71 17.50 15.99 -6.41
N TRP A 72 16.94 16.87 -7.24
CA TRP A 72 17.43 17.06 -8.60
C TRP A 72 18.91 17.47 -8.64
N LEU A 73 19.38 18.33 -7.73
CA LEU A 73 20.81 18.67 -7.61
C LEU A 73 21.67 17.47 -7.22
N ILE A 74 21.21 16.61 -6.30
CA ILE A 74 21.91 15.37 -5.95
C ILE A 74 21.94 14.43 -7.17
N ALA A 75 20.80 14.27 -7.85
CA ALA A 75 20.64 13.44 -9.03
C ALA A 75 21.47 13.95 -10.23
N THR A 76 21.75 15.24 -10.34
CA THR A 76 22.56 15.79 -11.43
C THR A 76 24.04 15.99 -11.06
N ASN A 77 24.47 15.48 -9.89
CA ASN A 77 25.81 15.72 -9.33
C ASN A 77 26.16 17.22 -9.17
N GLN A 78 25.16 18.08 -8.98
CA GLN A 78 25.31 19.52 -8.77
C GLN A 78 25.12 19.93 -7.31
N PHE A 79 24.82 18.98 -6.42
CA PHE A 79 24.74 19.24 -4.99
C PHE A 79 26.14 19.43 -4.39
N GLU A 80 26.41 20.64 -3.91
CA GLU A 80 27.64 20.99 -3.21
C GLU A 80 27.43 20.93 -1.70
N ARG A 81 28.51 20.66 -0.93
CA ARG A 81 28.48 20.74 0.54
C ARG A 81 27.98 22.13 0.98
N PRO A 82 26.82 22.22 1.66
CA PRO A 82 26.26 23.51 2.05
C PRO A 82 27.07 24.15 3.18
N LEU A 83 27.07 25.49 3.21
CA LEU A 83 27.64 26.29 4.28
C LEU A 83 26.54 27.18 4.87
N GLU A 84 26.66 27.53 6.15
CA GLU A 84 25.71 28.47 6.75
C GLU A 84 25.65 29.79 5.96
N GLY A 85 24.44 30.24 5.64
CA GLY A 85 24.18 31.44 4.85
C GLY A 85 24.41 31.26 3.35
N SER A 86 24.82 30.08 2.88
CA SER A 86 24.96 29.82 1.45
C SER A 86 23.59 29.72 0.78
N LYS A 87 23.49 30.29 -0.41
CA LYS A 87 22.29 30.18 -1.25
C LYS A 87 22.36 28.89 -2.05
N LEU A 88 21.21 28.30 -2.34
CA LEU A 88 21.14 27.24 -3.33
C LEU A 88 21.47 27.82 -4.72
N ASN A 89 22.39 27.18 -5.45
CA ASN A 89 22.87 27.68 -6.73
C ASN A 89 21.80 27.64 -7.83
N GLN A 90 20.78 26.79 -7.66
CA GLN A 90 19.62 26.68 -8.54
C GLN A 90 18.32 26.79 -7.74
N GLY A 91 17.24 27.16 -8.41
CA GLY A 91 15.90 27.25 -7.85
C GLY A 91 14.86 26.76 -8.85
N TYR A 92 13.58 26.97 -8.52
CA TYR A 92 12.50 26.70 -9.45
C TYR A 92 12.32 27.89 -10.40
N ASP A 93 12.25 27.63 -11.69
CA ASP A 93 12.18 28.68 -12.73
C ASP A 93 10.91 29.54 -12.59
N ASN A 94 9.84 28.94 -12.04
CA ASN A 94 8.54 29.56 -11.83
C ASN A 94 8.19 29.78 -10.35
N ASP A 95 9.12 30.19 -9.48
CA ASP A 95 8.76 30.58 -8.11
C ASP A 95 8.02 31.92 -8.06
N PRO A 96 6.70 31.96 -7.79
CA PRO A 96 5.90 33.19 -7.82
C PRO A 96 6.37 34.20 -6.77
N GLU A 97 7.03 33.73 -5.72
CA GLU A 97 7.50 34.54 -4.61
C GLU A 97 8.98 34.95 -4.75
N GLY A 98 9.69 34.45 -5.78
CA GLY A 98 11.11 34.72 -6.01
C GLY A 98 11.99 34.40 -4.78
N ARG A 99 11.64 33.34 -4.03
CA ARG A 99 12.28 33.04 -2.75
C ARG A 99 13.71 32.60 -2.98
N VAL A 100 14.61 33.21 -2.23
CA VAL A 100 16.00 32.76 -2.16
C VAL A 100 16.05 31.58 -1.19
N LEU A 101 16.33 30.39 -1.71
CA LEU A 101 16.60 29.20 -0.90
C LEU A 101 17.98 29.34 -0.26
N MET A 102 18.04 29.36 1.06
CA MET A 102 19.26 29.60 1.84
C MET A 102 19.39 28.58 2.96
N TRP A 103 20.60 28.06 3.15
CA TRP A 103 20.93 27.19 4.27
C TRP A 103 21.13 27.99 5.54
N GLU A 104 20.39 27.64 6.58
CA GLU A 104 20.45 28.29 7.89
C GLU A 104 20.93 27.29 8.93
N ALA A 105 21.66 27.74 9.95
CA ALA A 105 22.03 26.87 11.07
C ALA A 105 20.78 26.37 11.81
N ILE A 106 20.83 25.11 12.25
CA ILE A 106 19.85 24.53 13.14
C ILE A 106 20.53 23.66 14.18
N GLU A 107 20.11 23.80 15.43
CA GLU A 107 20.59 22.99 16.54
C GLU A 107 19.47 22.04 17.00
N ALA A 108 19.87 20.85 17.41
CA ALA A 108 19.00 19.91 18.07
C ALA A 108 18.67 20.38 19.50
N ASP A 109 17.47 20.09 19.98
CA ASP A 109 17.10 20.34 21.36
C ASP A 109 17.85 19.39 22.34
N THR A 110 17.61 19.57 23.64
CA THR A 110 18.23 18.72 24.69
C THR A 110 17.94 17.22 24.59
N ASN A 111 17.02 16.79 23.71
CA ASN A 111 16.72 15.38 23.42
C ASN A 111 17.32 14.91 22.08
N GLY A 112 18.19 15.70 21.44
CA GLY A 112 18.79 15.34 20.15
C GLY A 112 17.81 15.48 18.97
N ILE A 113 16.80 16.35 19.09
CA ILE A 113 15.77 16.54 18.05
C ILE A 113 15.88 17.92 17.42
N PHE A 114 16.12 17.97 16.10
CA PHE A 114 15.98 19.18 15.30
C PHE A 114 14.50 19.56 15.19
N ARG A 115 14.16 20.80 15.56
CA ARG A 115 12.79 21.34 15.57
C ARG A 115 12.72 22.73 14.95
N GLY A 116 11.50 23.15 14.63
CA GLY A 116 11.20 24.48 14.10
C GLY A 116 10.20 24.36 12.96
N ASP A 117 10.21 25.33 12.05
CA ASP A 117 9.48 25.20 10.79
C ASP A 117 10.24 24.27 9.83
N LEU A 118 10.09 22.96 10.07
CA LEU A 118 10.64 21.90 9.24
C LEU A 118 9.58 21.27 8.32
N ASN A 119 8.40 21.89 8.22
CA ASN A 119 7.40 21.48 7.27
C ASN A 119 7.91 21.82 5.86
N ARG A 120 8.11 20.82 4.99
CA ARG A 120 8.70 20.99 3.65
C ARG A 120 10.12 21.57 3.65
N ALA A 121 10.90 21.26 4.69
CA ALA A 121 12.30 21.60 4.78
C ALA A 121 13.20 20.37 4.58
N TYR A 122 14.45 20.64 4.23
CA TYR A 122 15.56 19.72 4.36
C TYR A 122 16.33 19.98 5.64
N VAL A 123 16.86 18.92 6.25
CA VAL A 123 17.90 18.99 7.27
C VAL A 123 19.16 18.35 6.71
N TYR A 124 20.30 19.01 6.81
CA TYR A 124 21.61 18.52 6.41
C TYR A 124 22.47 18.32 7.66
N THR A 125 23.08 17.15 7.77
CA THR A 125 24.12 16.87 8.77
C THR A 125 25.31 16.17 8.12
N GLU A 126 26.46 16.22 8.77
CA GLU A 126 27.69 15.63 8.25
C GLU A 126 28.57 15.08 9.36
N PHE A 127 29.40 14.10 9.03
CA PHE A 127 30.31 13.45 9.97
C PHE A 127 31.63 13.10 9.28
N GLU A 128 32.75 13.52 9.89
CA GLU A 128 34.10 13.16 9.45
C GLU A 128 34.55 11.87 10.14
N SER A 129 34.51 10.75 9.42
CA SER A 129 34.90 9.45 9.97
C SER A 129 36.41 9.24 9.92
N PRO A 130 37.05 8.77 11.00
CA PRO A 130 38.48 8.48 11.01
C PRO A 130 38.87 7.28 10.13
N GLU A 131 37.91 6.37 9.90
CA GLU A 131 38.11 5.12 9.17
C GLU A 131 36.87 4.72 8.36
N GLU A 132 37.06 3.76 7.47
CA GLU A 132 35.96 3.12 6.75
C GLU A 132 35.43 1.95 7.60
N THR A 133 34.11 1.92 7.82
CA THR A 133 33.45 0.85 8.58
C THR A 133 31.97 0.73 8.18
N ILE A 134 31.28 -0.30 8.65
CA ILE A 134 29.83 -0.43 8.49
C ILE A 134 29.15 0.11 9.73
N ALA A 135 28.17 0.99 9.53
CA ALA A 135 27.37 1.58 10.58
C ALA A 135 25.87 1.44 10.29
N LEU A 136 25.05 1.71 11.30
CA LEU A 136 23.60 1.86 11.17
C LEU A 136 23.25 3.33 11.34
N LEU A 137 22.39 3.85 10.46
CA LEU A 137 21.75 5.14 10.64
C LEU A 137 20.41 4.92 11.35
N ASP A 138 20.31 5.40 12.59
CA ASP A 138 19.06 5.49 13.35
C ASP A 138 18.55 6.93 13.27
N ALA A 139 17.53 7.15 12.45
CA ALA A 139 17.00 8.48 12.21
C ALA A 139 15.49 8.46 12.08
N THR A 140 14.84 9.50 12.60
CA THR A 140 13.38 9.60 12.63
C THR A 140 12.83 10.92 12.10
N GLY A 141 11.55 10.93 11.72
CA GLY A 141 10.80 12.15 11.39
C GLY A 141 11.07 12.76 10.01
N HIS A 142 11.63 11.98 9.10
CA HIS A 142 11.90 12.32 7.70
C HIS A 142 11.26 11.29 6.76
N THR A 143 10.93 11.66 5.52
CA THR A 143 10.36 10.71 4.54
C THR A 143 11.44 9.88 3.85
N ARG A 144 12.58 10.52 3.57
CA ARG A 144 13.74 9.99 2.85
C ARG A 144 15.00 10.64 3.38
N VAL A 145 16.11 9.91 3.36
CA VAL A 145 17.45 10.41 3.64
C VAL A 145 18.39 10.05 2.50
N PHE A 146 19.22 11.00 2.08
CA PHE A 146 20.36 10.71 1.21
C PHE A 146 21.58 10.48 2.07
N VAL A 147 22.17 9.29 1.98
CA VAL A 147 23.44 8.93 2.64
C VAL A 147 24.50 8.92 1.56
N ASN A 148 25.42 9.90 1.59
CA ASN A 148 26.45 10.08 0.57
C ASN A 148 25.87 10.11 -0.87
N GLY A 149 24.71 10.74 -1.03
CA GLY A 149 24.02 10.88 -2.33
C GLY A 149 23.07 9.73 -2.71
N LEU A 150 23.09 8.59 -2.00
CA LEU A 150 22.18 7.48 -2.24
C LEU A 150 20.91 7.59 -1.38
N PRO A 151 19.70 7.51 -1.97
CA PRO A 151 18.46 7.61 -1.21
C PRO A 151 18.18 6.33 -0.41
N ARG A 152 17.66 6.51 0.80
CA ARG A 152 17.15 5.46 1.70
C ARG A 152 15.80 5.86 2.26
N GLU A 153 14.95 4.89 2.57
CA GLU A 153 13.62 5.14 3.14
C GLU A 153 13.74 5.75 4.54
N GLY A 154 12.94 6.77 4.83
CA GLY A 154 12.91 7.40 6.14
C GLY A 154 11.87 6.82 7.10
N ASP A 155 11.79 7.39 8.29
CA ASP A 155 10.74 7.09 9.27
C ASP A 155 9.71 8.23 9.32
N HIS A 156 8.89 8.30 8.27
CA HIS A 156 7.95 9.39 8.00
C HIS A 156 6.95 9.65 9.14
N TYR A 157 6.52 8.58 9.82
CA TYR A 157 5.57 8.58 10.93
C TYR A 157 6.23 8.52 12.32
N ASP A 158 7.56 8.61 12.40
CA ASP A 158 8.31 8.69 13.66
C ASP A 158 8.06 7.49 14.59
N TYR A 159 7.97 6.28 14.02
CA TYR A 159 7.77 5.03 14.76
C TYR A 159 9.05 4.52 15.44
N GLY A 160 10.22 4.98 14.99
CA GLY A 160 11.54 4.47 15.39
C GLY A 160 11.89 3.14 14.73
N TYR A 161 11.26 2.77 13.60
CA TYR A 161 11.53 1.47 12.96
C TYR A 161 12.78 1.47 12.11
N THR A 162 13.09 2.58 11.46
CA THR A 162 14.14 2.64 10.47
C THR A 162 15.51 2.52 11.15
N LEU A 163 16.28 1.51 10.71
CA LEU A 163 17.68 1.28 11.04
C LEU A 163 18.33 0.85 9.74
N ILE A 164 19.15 1.73 9.17
CA ILE A 164 19.66 1.62 7.81
C ILE A 164 21.14 1.22 7.89
N PRO A 165 21.53 0.01 7.50
CA PRO A 165 22.94 -0.32 7.34
C PRO A 165 23.52 0.45 6.16
N PHE A 166 24.70 1.04 6.36
CA PHE A 166 25.42 1.76 5.33
C PHE A 166 26.92 1.70 5.55
N LYS A 167 27.67 1.96 4.49
CA LYS A 167 29.12 2.06 4.54
C LYS A 167 29.51 3.47 4.96
N LEU A 168 30.04 3.60 6.16
CA LEU A 168 30.63 4.84 6.67
C LEU A 168 32.01 4.98 6.04
N GLN A 169 32.16 5.96 5.16
CA GLN A 169 33.40 6.18 4.40
C GLN A 169 34.43 6.89 5.28
N LYS A 170 35.73 6.62 5.09
CA LYS A 170 36.77 7.43 5.72
C LYS A 170 36.70 8.87 5.18
N GLY A 171 36.67 9.86 6.08
CA GLY A 171 36.48 11.27 5.75
C GLY A 171 35.02 11.71 5.82
N LEU A 172 34.64 12.69 5.00
CA LEU A 172 33.33 13.32 5.05
C LEU A 172 32.21 12.38 4.62
N ASN A 173 31.21 12.20 5.49
CA ASN A 173 29.94 11.57 5.19
C ASN A 173 28.82 12.58 5.32
N GLN A 174 27.90 12.60 4.36
CA GLN A 174 26.84 13.60 4.25
C GLN A 174 25.47 12.94 4.36
N PHE A 175 24.57 13.58 5.12
CA PHE A 175 23.21 13.12 5.34
C PHE A 175 22.22 14.24 5.03
N VAL A 176 21.30 13.99 4.10
CA VAL A 176 20.30 14.98 3.66
C VAL A 176 18.90 14.43 3.90
N TYR A 177 18.22 14.92 4.94
CA TYR A 177 16.89 14.46 5.36
C TYR A 177 15.80 15.35 4.78
N THR A 178 14.81 14.74 4.14
CA THR A 178 13.56 15.41 3.75
C THR A 178 12.62 15.59 4.96
N TYR A 179 11.59 16.42 4.83
CA TYR A 179 10.55 16.54 5.86
C TYR A 179 9.77 15.23 6.07
N GLY A 180 9.35 14.97 7.31
CA GLY A 180 8.35 13.96 7.66
C GLY A 180 7.03 14.57 8.14
N ARG A 181 6.15 13.74 8.71
CA ARG A 181 4.79 14.16 9.09
C ARG A 181 4.72 15.23 10.19
N PHE A 182 5.70 15.25 11.10
CA PHE A 182 5.62 16.05 12.33
C PHE A 182 6.60 17.22 12.41
N GLY A 183 7.32 17.52 11.31
CA GLY A 183 8.25 18.66 11.27
C GLY A 183 9.36 18.59 12.33
N ARG A 184 9.93 17.40 12.53
CA ARG A 184 11.04 17.15 13.47
C ARG A 184 11.94 16.06 12.91
N VAL A 185 13.25 16.14 13.14
CA VAL A 185 14.21 15.12 12.72
C VAL A 185 15.12 14.77 13.88
N SER A 186 15.42 13.49 14.06
CA SER A 186 16.52 13.03 14.92
C SER A 186 17.43 12.12 14.11
N SER A 187 18.73 12.09 14.42
CA SER A 187 19.68 11.24 13.69
C SER A 187 20.89 10.86 14.54
N LYS A 188 21.27 9.59 14.43
CA LYS A 188 22.40 8.97 15.13
C LYS A 188 23.12 7.98 14.22
N ILE A 189 24.45 7.93 14.35
CA ILE A 189 25.27 6.84 13.81
C ILE A 189 25.47 5.82 14.93
N VAL A 190 25.11 4.57 14.66
CA VAL A 190 25.24 3.46 15.59
C VAL A 190 26.22 2.45 15.00
N LEU A 191 27.23 2.05 15.76
CA LEU A 191 28.07 0.90 15.40
C LEU A 191 27.34 -0.38 15.78
N PRO A 192 27.09 -1.31 14.85
CA PRO A 192 26.31 -2.50 15.12
C PRO A 192 27.03 -3.39 16.14
N GLY A 193 26.28 -3.93 17.11
CA GLY A 193 26.84 -4.83 18.12
C GLY A 193 27.33 -6.16 17.53
N LYS A 194 26.74 -6.56 16.39
CA LYS A 194 27.11 -7.76 15.62
C LYS A 194 26.97 -7.50 14.12
N PRO A 195 27.77 -8.17 13.27
CA PRO A 195 27.66 -8.05 11.82
C PRO A 195 26.29 -8.50 11.27
N VAL A 196 25.68 -9.50 11.92
CA VAL A 196 24.32 -9.96 11.62
C VAL A 196 23.58 -10.09 12.95
N GLN A 197 22.39 -9.49 13.04
CA GLN A 197 21.60 -9.47 14.28
C GLN A 197 20.11 -9.28 14.03
N PHE A 198 19.30 -9.69 15.00
CA PHE A 198 17.91 -9.28 15.10
C PHE A 198 17.78 -7.84 15.55
N THR A 199 16.64 -7.23 15.25
CA THR A 199 16.15 -6.07 15.99
C THR A 199 14.76 -6.38 16.55
N PRO A 200 14.47 -6.03 17.82
CA PRO A 200 13.12 -6.12 18.38
C PRO A 200 12.17 -5.08 17.77
N ARG A 201 12.68 -4.14 16.97
CA ARG A 201 11.88 -3.12 16.31
C ARG A 201 10.95 -3.76 15.28
N ASP A 202 9.68 -3.35 15.35
CA ASP A 202 8.65 -3.72 14.38
C ASP A 202 8.37 -5.23 14.25
N LEU A 203 8.22 -5.94 15.37
CA LEU A 203 7.74 -7.33 15.38
C LEU A 203 6.29 -7.44 14.85
N THR A 204 5.97 -8.55 14.18
CA THR A 204 4.59 -8.98 13.91
C THR A 204 4.38 -10.35 14.52
N LEU A 205 3.59 -10.40 15.60
CA LEU A 205 3.37 -11.60 16.39
C LEU A 205 1.86 -11.89 16.52
N PRO A 206 1.44 -13.17 16.48
CA PRO A 206 0.08 -13.57 16.78
C PRO A 206 -0.16 -13.64 18.29
N SER A 207 -1.44 -13.72 18.68
CA SER A 207 -1.80 -14.32 19.96
C SER A 207 -1.71 -15.86 19.89
N VAL A 208 -1.25 -16.48 20.96
CA VAL A 208 -1.39 -17.93 21.20
C VAL A 208 -2.78 -18.18 21.76
N ILE A 209 -3.62 -18.86 21.00
CA ILE A 209 -5.02 -19.11 21.39
C ILE A 209 -5.14 -20.43 22.16
N ARG A 210 -5.69 -20.40 23.37
CA ARG A 210 -5.90 -21.60 24.19
C ARG A 210 -6.86 -22.55 23.47
N GLY A 211 -6.46 -23.81 23.33
CA GLY A 211 -7.21 -24.85 22.65
C GLY A 211 -6.90 -25.01 21.16
N GLU A 212 -6.11 -24.09 20.56
CA GLU A 212 -5.67 -24.22 19.17
C GLU A 212 -4.28 -24.85 19.07
N ASN A 213 -4.21 -26.00 18.40
CA ASN A 213 -3.03 -26.86 18.32
C ASN A 213 -2.39 -26.84 16.92
N HIS A 214 -2.11 -25.64 16.40
CA HIS A 214 -1.41 -25.47 15.12
C HIS A 214 -0.30 -24.43 15.24
N GLU A 215 0.74 -24.60 14.43
CA GLU A 215 1.82 -23.64 14.27
C GLU A 215 1.31 -22.29 13.76
N ARG A 216 2.02 -21.22 14.08
CA ARG A 216 1.64 -19.86 13.68
C ARG A 216 2.81 -19.16 13.02
N TRP A 217 2.51 -18.11 12.26
CA TRP A 217 3.54 -17.26 11.66
C TRP A 217 3.88 -16.10 12.59
N GLY A 218 5.16 -15.78 12.69
CA GLY A 218 5.64 -14.51 13.22
C GLY A 218 6.63 -13.90 12.23
N SER A 219 6.94 -12.61 12.39
CA SER A 219 8.06 -12.01 11.68
C SER A 219 8.86 -11.03 12.53
N VAL A 220 10.15 -11.01 12.27
CA VAL A 220 11.19 -10.24 12.96
C VAL A 220 12.11 -9.62 11.91
N ARG A 221 12.77 -8.51 12.23
CA ARG A 221 13.75 -7.92 11.32
C ARG A 221 15.14 -8.45 11.61
N VAL A 222 15.87 -8.79 10.54
CA VAL A 222 17.28 -9.15 10.55
C VAL A 222 18.06 -8.06 9.84
N ILE A 223 19.12 -7.59 10.50
CA ILE A 223 20.04 -6.59 10.00
C ILE A 223 21.26 -7.33 9.44
N ASN A 224 21.49 -7.20 8.13
CA ASN A 224 22.75 -7.56 7.50
C ASN A 224 23.65 -6.32 7.43
N ALA A 225 24.57 -6.20 8.40
CA ALA A 225 25.58 -5.14 8.45
C ALA A 225 26.94 -5.68 7.97
N THR A 226 26.92 -6.39 6.84
CA THR A 226 28.12 -6.91 6.15
C THR A 226 28.09 -6.54 4.67
N ASP A 227 29.23 -6.71 4.00
CA ASP A 227 29.37 -6.54 2.55
C ASP A 227 28.93 -7.79 1.75
N GLU A 228 28.52 -8.87 2.43
CA GLU A 228 28.13 -10.13 1.81
C GLU A 228 26.63 -10.42 1.99
N PRO A 229 25.98 -11.09 1.03
CA PRO A 229 24.60 -11.52 1.20
C PRO A 229 24.45 -12.64 2.25
N LEU A 230 23.28 -12.72 2.88
CA LEU A 230 22.90 -13.82 3.77
C LEU A 230 22.07 -14.84 2.98
N THR A 231 22.66 -16.02 2.74
CA THR A 231 22.01 -17.14 2.04
C THR A 231 22.02 -18.41 2.88
N GLY A 232 20.88 -19.11 2.94
CA GLY A 232 20.72 -20.35 3.71
C GLY A 232 20.72 -20.18 5.23
N TYR A 233 20.46 -18.98 5.73
CA TYR A 233 20.24 -18.79 7.16
C TYR A 233 18.88 -19.36 7.59
N SER A 234 18.70 -19.59 8.88
CA SER A 234 17.44 -20.06 9.46
C SER A 234 17.15 -19.40 10.80
N ILE A 235 15.87 -19.33 11.15
CA ILE A 235 15.38 -18.86 12.45
C ILE A 235 14.77 -20.04 13.19
N VAL A 236 15.30 -20.33 14.38
CA VAL A 236 14.70 -21.28 15.32
C VAL A 236 13.85 -20.50 16.32
N CYS A 237 12.59 -20.89 16.50
CA CYS A 237 11.73 -20.38 17.56
C CYS A 237 11.55 -21.45 18.63
N LEU A 238 12.06 -21.20 19.84
CA LEU A 238 11.98 -22.09 21.01
C LEU A 238 11.05 -21.48 22.05
N LEU A 239 9.95 -22.16 22.38
CA LEU A 239 9.07 -21.76 23.48
C LEU A 239 9.70 -22.10 24.82
N GLU A 240 9.38 -21.34 25.88
CA GLU A 240 9.80 -21.67 27.25
C GLU A 240 9.24 -23.01 27.75
N THR A 241 8.21 -23.54 27.08
CA THR A 241 7.63 -24.86 27.30
C THR A 241 8.41 -26.01 26.64
N GLY A 242 9.40 -25.69 25.80
CA GLY A 242 10.37 -26.63 25.23
C GLY A 242 10.12 -27.04 23.78
N GLU A 243 9.01 -26.64 23.17
CA GLU A 243 8.75 -26.88 21.74
C GLU A 243 9.56 -25.95 20.85
N GLU A 244 10.05 -26.47 19.72
CA GLU A 244 10.84 -25.72 18.75
C GLU A 244 10.35 -25.93 17.32
N LEU A 245 10.54 -24.90 16.48
CA LEU A 245 10.41 -24.99 15.04
C LEU A 245 11.54 -24.20 14.36
N VAL A 246 11.96 -24.71 13.20
CA VAL A 246 12.98 -24.08 12.35
C VAL A 246 12.32 -23.58 11.07
N GLN A 247 12.64 -22.35 10.67
CA GLN A 247 12.22 -21.76 9.41
C GLN A 247 13.46 -21.31 8.64
N GLU A 248 13.61 -21.81 7.41
CA GLU A 248 14.61 -21.29 6.47
C GLU A 248 14.29 -19.83 6.11
N MET A 249 15.34 -19.02 6.06
CA MET A 249 15.23 -17.59 5.80
C MET A 249 15.46 -17.30 4.32
N ASP A 250 14.61 -16.46 3.76
CA ASP A 250 14.80 -15.91 2.42
C ASP A 250 16.10 -15.07 2.35
N HIS A 251 16.69 -14.95 1.16
CA HIS A 251 17.93 -14.21 0.91
C HIS A 251 17.89 -12.74 1.41
N ILE A 252 18.97 -12.24 2.01
CA ILE A 252 19.13 -10.82 2.36
C ILE A 252 20.42 -10.29 1.75
N ILE A 253 20.32 -9.37 0.78
CA ILE A 253 21.48 -8.68 0.20
C ILE A 253 22.31 -7.95 1.27
N SER A 254 23.53 -7.55 0.92
CA SER A 254 24.42 -6.79 1.81
C SER A 254 23.75 -5.50 2.31
N LEU A 255 24.24 -4.98 3.44
CA LEU A 255 23.89 -3.65 3.96
C LEU A 255 22.36 -3.35 3.99
N THR A 256 21.57 -4.34 4.40
CA THR A 256 20.10 -4.29 4.35
C THR A 256 19.47 -4.83 5.63
N ALA A 257 18.38 -4.19 6.07
CA ALA A 257 17.58 -4.69 7.19
C ALA A 257 16.21 -5.16 6.68
N ARG A 258 16.00 -6.47 6.62
CA ARG A 258 14.80 -7.10 6.06
C ARG A 258 13.94 -7.73 7.15
N LYS A 259 12.61 -7.58 7.03
CA LYS A 259 11.65 -8.30 7.87
C LYS A 259 11.48 -9.72 7.34
N VAL A 260 11.75 -10.73 8.15
CA VAL A 260 11.73 -12.15 7.76
C VAL A 260 10.73 -12.94 8.61
N LYS A 261 10.09 -13.92 7.97
CA LYS A 261 9.09 -14.79 8.60
C LYS A 261 9.76 -15.93 9.38
N PHE A 262 9.13 -16.35 10.47
CA PHE A 262 9.50 -17.54 11.23
C PHE A 262 8.24 -18.27 11.70
N ARG A 263 8.39 -19.56 12.01
CA ARG A 263 7.29 -20.39 12.56
C ARG A 263 7.36 -20.44 14.07
N ILE A 264 6.20 -20.26 14.70
CA ILE A 264 6.00 -20.37 16.14
C ILE A 264 5.33 -21.73 16.41
N PRO A 265 5.94 -22.63 17.20
CA PRO A 265 5.28 -23.88 17.56
C PRO A 265 4.03 -23.65 18.40
N PHE A 266 3.17 -24.65 18.49
CA PHE A 266 2.09 -24.63 19.48
C PHE A 266 2.57 -25.33 20.77
N PRO A 267 2.22 -24.80 21.95
CA PRO A 267 2.56 -25.46 23.21
C PRO A 267 1.76 -26.76 23.34
N VAL A 268 2.42 -27.89 23.61
CA VAL A 268 1.79 -29.22 23.76
C VAL A 268 0.90 -29.27 25.00
N ARG A 269 1.24 -28.47 26.01
CA ARG A 269 0.45 -28.31 27.24
C ARG A 269 -0.23 -26.97 27.25
N THR A 270 -1.44 -26.92 27.82
CA THR A 270 -2.17 -25.68 27.99
C THR A 270 -1.38 -24.70 28.86
N VAL A 271 -1.14 -23.51 28.32
CA VAL A 271 -0.46 -22.41 29.03
C VAL A 271 -1.51 -21.63 29.82
N ALA A 272 -1.43 -21.72 31.15
CA ALA A 272 -2.36 -21.02 32.06
C ALA A 272 -2.04 -19.52 32.19
N ALA A 273 -0.78 -19.12 31.98
CA ALA A 273 -0.38 -17.72 31.98
C ALA A 273 -1.00 -16.97 30.80
N ASP A 274 -1.09 -15.64 30.91
CA ASP A 274 -1.54 -14.75 29.83
C ASP A 274 -0.39 -14.32 28.90
N LEU A 275 0.84 -14.73 29.23
CA LEU A 275 2.05 -14.50 28.45
C LEU A 275 2.83 -15.81 28.34
N LEU A 276 3.44 -16.01 27.18
CA LEU A 276 4.36 -17.11 26.87
C LEU A 276 5.65 -16.52 26.31
N MET A 277 6.78 -16.86 26.91
CA MET A 277 8.10 -16.46 26.40
C MET A 277 8.55 -17.39 25.28
N ALA A 278 9.19 -16.81 24.26
CA ALA A 278 9.91 -17.58 23.25
C ALA A 278 11.28 -16.96 22.96
N THR A 279 12.24 -17.78 22.56
CA THR A 279 13.56 -17.35 22.11
C THR A 279 13.68 -17.61 20.62
N LEU A 280 14.00 -16.56 19.87
CA LEU A 280 14.42 -16.67 18.48
C LEU A 280 15.94 -16.83 18.43
N VAL A 281 16.43 -17.73 17.59
CA VAL A 281 17.85 -17.98 17.38
C VAL A 281 18.14 -17.93 15.88
N LEU A 282 19.05 -17.05 15.46
CA LEU A 282 19.49 -16.91 14.08
C LEU A 282 20.71 -17.80 13.84
N LYS A 283 20.62 -18.69 12.85
CA LYS A 283 21.69 -19.62 12.49
C LYS A 283 22.05 -19.57 11.01
N ASN A 284 23.31 -19.85 10.68
CA ASN A 284 23.74 -20.11 9.30
C ASN A 284 23.56 -21.59 8.92
N ASN A 285 23.99 -21.96 7.70
CA ASN A 285 23.96 -23.33 7.19
C ASN A 285 24.79 -24.33 8.02
N ASP A 286 25.87 -23.86 8.66
CA ASP A 286 26.74 -24.69 9.51
C ASP A 286 26.16 -24.90 10.92
N GLY A 287 25.02 -24.27 11.21
CA GLY A 287 24.36 -24.31 12.51
C GLY A 287 24.98 -23.37 13.56
N GLU A 288 25.91 -22.51 13.16
CA GLU A 288 26.49 -21.45 14.00
C GLU A 288 25.43 -20.41 14.34
N GLU A 289 25.35 -20.04 15.61
CA GLU A 289 24.43 -19.01 16.10
C GLU A 289 25.06 -17.62 15.99
N PHE A 290 24.40 -16.73 15.24
CA PHE A 290 24.82 -15.34 15.11
C PHE A 290 24.14 -14.46 16.16
N ASP A 291 22.85 -14.68 16.40
CA ASP A 291 22.09 -13.85 17.33
C ASP A 291 20.90 -14.56 17.96
N ARG A 292 20.41 -13.98 19.06
CA ARG A 292 19.23 -14.44 19.77
C ARG A 292 18.39 -13.28 20.28
N LEU A 293 17.08 -13.45 20.24
CA LEU A 293 16.12 -12.46 20.71
C LEU A 293 15.02 -13.12 21.54
N GLN A 294 14.73 -12.58 22.73
CA GLN A 294 13.55 -13.00 23.48
C GLN A 294 12.33 -12.22 23.00
N ILE A 295 11.24 -12.94 22.73
CA ILE A 295 9.94 -12.36 22.37
C ILE A 295 8.86 -12.78 23.37
N LYS A 296 7.82 -11.97 23.46
CA LYS A 296 6.66 -12.19 24.33
C LYS A 296 5.43 -12.45 23.47
N LEU A 297 4.79 -13.59 23.67
CA LEU A 297 3.56 -13.97 22.99
C LEU A 297 2.38 -13.81 23.95
N ASN A 298 1.35 -13.08 23.53
CA ASN A 298 0.11 -12.98 24.30
C ASN A 298 -0.64 -14.31 24.23
N VAL A 299 -1.09 -14.82 25.36
CA VAL A 299 -1.96 -16.00 25.42
C VAL A 299 -3.40 -15.53 25.66
N LYS A 300 -4.34 -15.96 24.80
CA LYS A 300 -5.74 -15.54 24.85
C LYS A 300 -6.68 -16.74 24.72
N ASP A 301 -7.86 -16.64 25.32
CA ASP A 301 -8.96 -17.56 25.01
C ASP A 301 -9.62 -17.16 23.69
N ALA A 302 -10.11 -18.13 22.92
CA ALA A 302 -10.71 -17.89 21.60
C ALA A 302 -11.94 -16.96 21.62
N ASN A 303 -12.63 -16.88 22.76
CA ASN A 303 -13.79 -16.01 22.98
C ASN A 303 -13.43 -14.61 23.49
N ARG A 304 -12.14 -14.27 23.58
CA ARG A 304 -11.65 -12.92 23.92
C ARG A 304 -11.11 -12.23 22.69
N HIS A 305 -10.92 -10.91 22.78
CA HIS A 305 -10.22 -10.18 21.74
C HIS A 305 -8.80 -10.74 21.56
N HIS A 306 -8.42 -11.01 20.32
CA HIS A 306 -7.14 -11.62 19.99
C HIS A 306 -6.69 -11.28 18.56
N GLU A 307 -5.39 -11.42 18.33
CA GLU A 307 -4.74 -11.15 17.05
C GLU A 307 -4.30 -12.46 16.38
N ARG A 308 -4.47 -12.53 15.06
CA ARG A 308 -4.08 -13.68 14.22
C ARG A 308 -3.19 -13.21 13.08
N THR A 309 -2.32 -14.10 12.60
CA THR A 309 -1.35 -13.82 11.53
C THR A 309 -1.55 -14.74 10.33
N PHE A 310 -1.17 -14.27 9.15
CA PHE A 310 -1.22 -15.02 7.88
C PHE A 310 -0.08 -14.59 6.95
N ILE A 311 0.18 -15.37 5.89
CA ILE A 311 1.12 -15.00 4.82
C ILE A 311 0.33 -14.32 3.70
N SER A 312 0.66 -13.06 3.43
CA SER A 312 0.05 -12.29 2.34
C SER A 312 0.53 -12.80 0.98
N GLN A 313 -0.40 -12.97 0.05
CA GLN A 313 -0.16 -13.29 -1.35
C GLN A 313 0.27 -12.05 -2.17
N ILE A 314 0.24 -10.86 -1.57
CA ILE A 314 0.73 -9.63 -2.23
C ILE A 314 2.25 -9.70 -2.40
N ASP A 315 2.97 -10.09 -1.35
CA ASP A 315 4.43 -9.95 -1.24
C ASP A 315 5.12 -11.02 -0.36
N GLY A 316 4.40 -12.07 0.07
CA GLY A 316 4.95 -13.15 0.89
C GLY A 316 5.23 -12.79 2.35
N SER A 317 4.86 -11.60 2.79
CA SER A 317 5.08 -11.12 4.16
C SER A 317 4.07 -11.67 5.17
N VAL A 318 4.47 -11.70 6.45
CA VAL A 318 3.53 -12.00 7.56
C VAL A 318 2.75 -10.74 7.90
N GLN A 319 1.44 -10.79 7.70
CA GLN A 319 0.50 -9.77 8.15
C GLN A 319 -0.35 -10.29 9.32
N TYR A 320 -1.03 -9.39 10.01
CA TYR A 320 -1.91 -9.74 11.11
C TYR A 320 -3.27 -9.05 10.99
N TYR A 321 -4.26 -9.54 11.72
CA TYR A 321 -5.56 -8.90 11.91
C TYR A 321 -6.03 -9.13 13.34
N SER A 322 -6.96 -8.29 13.81
CA SER A 322 -7.54 -8.41 15.15
C SER A 322 -8.99 -8.86 15.08
N VAL A 323 -9.44 -9.57 16.11
CA VAL A 323 -10.78 -10.16 16.20
C VAL A 323 -11.46 -9.74 17.50
N ALA A 324 -12.70 -9.25 17.40
CA ALA A 324 -13.68 -9.27 18.48
C ALA A 324 -14.67 -10.41 18.20
N PRO A 325 -14.49 -11.59 18.81
CA PRO A 325 -15.26 -12.77 18.45
C PRO A 325 -16.71 -12.66 18.95
N SER A 326 -17.62 -13.42 18.34
CA SER A 326 -18.99 -13.50 18.84
C SER A 326 -19.03 -14.01 20.28
N THR A 327 -20.06 -13.60 21.03
CA THR A 327 -20.35 -14.14 22.36
C THR A 327 -21.12 -15.47 22.31
N SER A 328 -21.51 -15.93 21.13
CA SER A 328 -22.24 -17.18 20.90
C SER A 328 -21.40 -18.12 20.05
N ASP A 329 -21.54 -19.43 20.28
CA ASP A 329 -20.88 -20.49 19.51
C ASP A 329 -21.79 -21.07 18.42
N ALA A 330 -22.93 -20.41 18.12
CA ALA A 330 -23.83 -20.85 17.07
C ALA A 330 -23.12 -20.85 15.69
N PRO A 331 -23.39 -21.83 14.81
CA PRO A 331 -22.86 -21.80 13.45
C PRO A 331 -23.55 -20.74 12.58
N GLY A 332 -22.94 -20.36 11.46
CA GLY A 332 -23.58 -19.49 10.46
C GLY A 332 -23.79 -18.04 10.94
N GLN A 333 -22.89 -17.55 11.80
CA GLN A 333 -22.96 -16.19 12.30
C GLN A 333 -22.54 -15.17 11.24
N ALA A 334 -22.86 -13.90 11.51
CA ALA A 334 -22.46 -12.80 10.66
C ALA A 334 -20.94 -12.51 10.75
N PHE A 335 -20.42 -11.96 9.66
CA PHE A 335 -19.07 -11.42 9.58
C PHE A 335 -19.14 -9.90 9.43
N VAL A 336 -18.41 -9.15 10.25
CA VAL A 336 -18.28 -7.69 10.11
C VAL A 336 -16.82 -7.35 9.89
N LEU A 337 -16.48 -6.91 8.67
CA LEU A 337 -15.16 -6.33 8.39
C LEU A 337 -15.15 -4.88 8.87
N SER A 338 -14.28 -4.58 9.84
CA SER A 338 -14.12 -3.23 10.39
C SER A 338 -12.79 -2.63 9.99
N VAL A 339 -12.81 -1.74 9.00
CA VAL A 339 -11.61 -1.07 8.47
C VAL A 339 -11.30 0.19 9.31
N HIS A 340 -10.04 0.36 9.69
CA HIS A 340 -9.60 1.36 10.67
C HIS A 340 -9.29 2.75 10.09
N GLY A 341 -9.33 3.76 10.98
CA GLY A 341 -8.94 5.14 10.70
C GLY A 341 -7.42 5.34 10.54
N ALA A 342 -7.00 6.53 10.10
CA ALA A 342 -5.59 6.83 9.94
C ALA A 342 -4.88 6.82 11.31
N SER A 343 -3.70 6.21 11.37
CA SER A 343 -2.92 6.00 12.60
C SER A 343 -3.53 5.04 13.61
N VAL A 344 -4.56 4.26 13.26
CA VAL A 344 -5.18 3.30 14.17
C VAL A 344 -4.65 1.90 13.90
N GLU A 345 -4.19 1.19 14.93
CA GLU A 345 -3.86 -0.25 14.83
C GLU A 345 -5.15 -1.10 14.77
N ALA A 346 -5.13 -2.19 14.00
CA ALA A 346 -6.25 -3.16 13.91
C ALA A 346 -6.73 -3.65 15.30
N THR A 347 -5.78 -3.85 16.19
CA THR A 347 -5.99 -4.20 17.58
C THR A 347 -6.86 -3.17 18.31
N ASN A 348 -6.56 -1.89 18.15
CA ASN A 348 -7.33 -0.80 18.77
C ASN A 348 -8.71 -0.64 18.13
N GLN A 349 -8.80 -0.87 16.81
CA GLN A 349 -10.05 -0.87 16.07
C GLN A 349 -11.07 -1.87 16.65
N THR A 350 -10.69 -3.14 16.80
CA THR A 350 -11.62 -4.14 17.38
C THR A 350 -12.01 -3.84 18.82
N ARG A 351 -11.09 -3.32 19.63
CA ARG A 351 -11.35 -2.98 21.05
C ARG A 351 -12.29 -1.79 21.23
N ALA A 352 -12.58 -1.03 20.19
CA ALA A 352 -13.63 0.00 20.19
C ALA A 352 -15.04 -0.60 20.13
N TYR A 353 -15.18 -1.90 19.85
CA TYR A 353 -16.46 -2.59 19.80
C TYR A 353 -16.69 -3.47 21.04
N LYS A 354 -17.94 -3.55 21.48
CA LYS A 354 -18.38 -4.66 22.32
C LYS A 354 -18.60 -5.89 21.45
N GLN A 355 -18.22 -7.06 21.96
CA GLN A 355 -18.52 -8.34 21.31
C GLN A 355 -20.03 -8.49 21.08
N LYS A 356 -20.40 -9.13 19.97
CA LYS A 356 -21.80 -9.26 19.53
C LYS A 356 -22.28 -10.69 19.65
N ASP A 357 -23.53 -10.84 20.06
CA ASP A 357 -24.24 -12.10 19.89
C ASP A 357 -24.57 -12.27 18.39
N GLY A 358 -24.07 -13.35 17.78
CA GLY A 358 -24.32 -13.68 16.38
C GLY A 358 -23.43 -13.00 15.33
N ALA A 359 -22.35 -12.31 15.71
CA ALA A 359 -21.42 -11.72 14.74
C ALA A 359 -19.96 -11.69 15.24
N HIS A 360 -19.02 -12.00 14.33
CA HIS A 360 -17.59 -11.76 14.52
C HIS A 360 -17.19 -10.42 13.88
N ILE A 361 -16.53 -9.55 14.63
CA ILE A 361 -15.97 -8.30 14.10
C ILE A 361 -14.48 -8.49 13.90
N VAL A 362 -13.99 -8.27 12.68
CA VAL A 362 -12.61 -8.51 12.30
C VAL A 362 -12.02 -7.24 11.70
N ALA A 363 -10.87 -6.81 12.20
CA ALA A 363 -10.17 -5.62 11.70
C ALA A 363 -8.86 -6.00 10.98
N PRO A 364 -8.75 -5.79 9.66
CA PRO A 364 -7.48 -5.84 8.92
C PRO A 364 -6.56 -4.67 9.30
N THR A 365 -5.31 -4.68 8.83
CA THR A 365 -4.30 -3.68 9.21
C THR A 365 -4.07 -2.59 8.18
N ASN A 366 -4.73 -2.67 7.01
CA ASN A 366 -4.40 -1.81 5.86
C ASN A 366 -2.90 -1.86 5.55
N ARG A 367 -2.25 -3.01 5.87
CA ARG A 367 -0.81 -3.20 5.95
C ARG A 367 -0.08 -2.40 7.06
N ARG A 368 -0.55 -1.18 7.40
CA ARG A 368 -0.04 -0.31 8.47
C ARG A 368 -1.14 0.67 8.96
N PRO A 369 -1.01 1.29 10.14
CA PRO A 369 -1.98 2.26 10.67
C PRO A 369 -2.33 3.42 9.74
N PHE A 370 -1.36 3.94 8.96
CA PHE A 370 -1.63 4.87 7.87
C PHE A 370 -1.84 4.15 6.54
N GLY A 371 -1.05 3.10 6.29
CA GLY A 371 -1.23 2.15 5.19
C GLY A 371 -1.41 2.82 3.83
N PHE A 372 -2.34 2.30 3.05
CA PHE A 372 -2.63 2.75 1.68
C PHE A 372 -4.03 3.35 1.54
N ASN A 373 -4.56 3.96 2.61
CA ASN A 373 -5.92 4.52 2.67
C ASN A 373 -7.04 3.51 2.32
N TRP A 374 -6.82 2.19 2.43
CA TRP A 374 -7.72 1.13 1.94
C TRP A 374 -7.87 1.05 0.42
N GLU A 375 -7.14 1.86 -0.33
CA GLU A 375 -6.96 1.72 -1.77
C GLU A 375 -5.76 0.80 -2.06
N GLU A 376 -5.44 0.55 -3.34
CA GLU A 376 -4.23 -0.16 -3.80
C GLU A 376 -3.92 -1.50 -3.11
N TRP A 377 -2.92 -1.59 -2.23
CA TRP A 377 -2.62 -2.82 -1.47
C TRP A 377 -3.47 -2.96 -0.21
N GLY A 378 -4.00 -1.85 0.31
CA GLY A 378 -4.90 -1.84 1.46
C GLY A 378 -6.22 -2.58 1.21
N ARG A 379 -6.76 -2.48 -0.02
CA ARG A 379 -7.94 -3.27 -0.42
C ARG A 379 -7.66 -4.76 -0.50
N LEU A 380 -6.45 -5.13 -0.94
CA LEU A 380 -6.05 -6.52 -1.05
C LEU A 380 -5.88 -7.12 0.35
N ASP A 381 -5.23 -6.39 1.27
CA ASP A 381 -5.14 -6.77 2.69
C ASP A 381 -6.54 -7.01 3.31
N ALA A 382 -7.49 -6.11 3.05
CA ALA A 382 -8.87 -6.27 3.51
C ALA A 382 -9.55 -7.55 2.97
N LEU A 383 -9.33 -7.88 1.69
CA LEU A 383 -9.87 -9.08 1.06
C LEU A 383 -9.17 -10.38 1.53
N GLU A 384 -7.85 -10.33 1.76
CA GLU A 384 -7.10 -11.45 2.34
C GLU A 384 -7.61 -11.77 3.74
N VAL A 385 -7.78 -10.75 4.59
CA VAL A 385 -8.32 -10.92 5.94
C VAL A 385 -9.77 -11.42 5.92
N LEU A 386 -10.61 -10.90 5.02
CA LEU A 386 -11.97 -11.42 4.83
C LEU A 386 -11.95 -12.92 4.50
N HIS A 387 -11.08 -13.35 3.58
CA HIS A 387 -10.93 -14.75 3.20
C HIS A 387 -10.42 -15.62 4.36
N GLU A 388 -9.33 -15.21 4.99
CA GLU A 388 -8.69 -15.97 6.07
C GLU A 388 -9.61 -16.12 7.28
N ALA A 389 -10.25 -15.03 7.71
CA ALA A 389 -11.12 -15.07 8.88
C ALA A 389 -12.41 -15.88 8.62
N ARG A 390 -12.96 -15.85 7.40
CA ARG A 390 -14.14 -16.67 7.05
C ARG A 390 -13.84 -18.17 7.11
N LYS A 391 -12.63 -18.61 6.74
CA LYS A 391 -12.22 -20.02 6.90
C LYS A 391 -12.21 -20.46 8.35
N ILE A 392 -11.81 -19.57 9.26
CA ILE A 392 -11.67 -19.87 10.68
C ILE A 392 -13.03 -19.87 11.38
N PHE A 393 -13.86 -18.86 11.13
CA PHE A 393 -15.12 -18.65 11.86
C PHE A 393 -16.34 -19.30 11.19
N ASN A 394 -16.21 -19.78 9.94
CA ASN A 394 -17.29 -20.43 9.20
C ASN A 394 -18.62 -19.61 9.22
N THR A 395 -18.49 -18.31 9.01
CA THR A 395 -19.60 -17.35 9.00
C THR A 395 -20.49 -17.54 7.76
N ASP A 396 -21.76 -17.18 7.88
CA ASP A 396 -22.69 -17.20 6.74
C ASP A 396 -22.24 -16.17 5.68
N PRO A 397 -21.94 -16.61 4.44
CA PRO A 397 -21.60 -15.72 3.33
C PRO A 397 -22.59 -14.57 3.12
N ALA A 398 -23.90 -14.83 3.29
CA ALA A 398 -24.95 -13.87 3.05
C ALA A 398 -25.03 -12.78 4.13
N LEU A 399 -24.38 -12.98 5.29
CA LEU A 399 -24.34 -12.07 6.44
C LEU A 399 -22.97 -11.41 6.59
N THR A 400 -22.40 -10.93 5.49
CA THR A 400 -21.11 -10.21 5.48
C THR A 400 -21.36 -8.69 5.42
N TYR A 401 -20.83 -7.95 6.40
CA TYR A 401 -21.01 -6.51 6.54
C TYR A 401 -19.67 -5.76 6.56
N LEU A 402 -19.69 -4.47 6.24
CA LEU A 402 -18.50 -3.62 6.20
C LEU A 402 -18.73 -2.31 6.97
N THR A 403 -17.78 -1.90 7.80
CA THR A 403 -17.84 -0.61 8.51
C THR A 403 -16.45 -0.05 8.81
N GLY A 404 -16.38 1.21 9.20
CA GLY A 404 -15.13 1.87 9.55
C GLY A 404 -15.33 3.36 9.80
N HIS A 405 -14.33 3.99 10.42
CA HIS A 405 -14.36 5.41 10.80
C HIS A 405 -13.21 6.22 10.21
N SER A 406 -13.46 7.48 9.83
CA SER A 406 -12.46 8.38 9.26
C SER A 406 -11.87 7.82 7.95
N MET A 407 -10.56 7.54 7.89
CA MET A 407 -9.95 6.78 6.78
C MET A 407 -10.62 5.40 6.58
N GLY A 408 -11.09 4.75 7.64
CA GLY A 408 -11.87 3.53 7.55
C GLY A 408 -13.30 3.77 7.05
N GLY A 409 -13.86 4.96 7.31
CA GLY A 409 -15.13 5.37 6.71
C GLY A 409 -14.99 5.57 5.20
N HIS A 410 -13.86 6.14 4.76
CA HIS A 410 -13.47 6.17 3.35
C HIS A 410 -13.27 4.75 2.79
N GLY A 411 -12.52 3.89 3.46
CA GLY A 411 -12.35 2.49 3.06
C GLY A 411 -13.67 1.73 2.95
N THR A 412 -14.64 2.04 3.81
CA THR A 412 -15.99 1.46 3.76
C THR A 412 -16.74 1.88 2.50
N TRP A 413 -16.68 3.17 2.15
CA TRP A 413 -17.22 3.64 0.89
C TRP A 413 -16.50 2.98 -0.30
N PHE A 414 -15.17 3.01 -0.32
CA PHE A 414 -14.37 2.46 -1.40
C PHE A 414 -14.60 0.96 -1.62
N LEU A 415 -14.34 0.12 -0.62
CA LEU A 415 -14.51 -1.33 -0.74
C LEU A 415 -15.97 -1.73 -1.03
N GLY A 416 -16.93 -0.97 -0.49
CA GLY A 416 -18.36 -1.16 -0.75
C GLY A 416 -18.71 -0.96 -2.23
N ALA A 417 -18.19 0.09 -2.85
CA ALA A 417 -18.40 0.34 -4.27
C ALA A 417 -17.53 -0.56 -5.16
N THR A 418 -16.31 -0.87 -4.75
CA THR A 418 -15.37 -1.68 -5.55
C THR A 418 -15.77 -3.15 -5.58
N TYR A 419 -16.32 -3.71 -4.49
CA TYR A 419 -16.69 -5.12 -4.38
C TYR A 419 -18.17 -5.31 -4.00
N PRO A 420 -19.11 -4.87 -4.84
CA PRO A 420 -20.53 -4.76 -4.48
C PRO A 420 -21.24 -6.08 -4.17
N ASP A 421 -20.68 -7.21 -4.63
CA ASP A 421 -21.20 -8.55 -4.40
C ASP A 421 -20.76 -9.16 -3.05
N LYS A 422 -19.92 -8.46 -2.27
CA LYS A 422 -19.35 -8.97 -1.01
C LYS A 422 -20.07 -8.51 0.25
N TRP A 423 -20.99 -7.55 0.13
CA TRP A 423 -21.53 -6.85 1.29
C TRP A 423 -23.06 -6.85 1.30
N ALA A 424 -23.63 -7.42 2.35
CA ALA A 424 -25.06 -7.30 2.62
C ALA A 424 -25.42 -5.85 2.94
N ALA A 425 -24.59 -5.20 3.74
CA ALA A 425 -24.69 -3.78 4.04
C ALA A 425 -23.31 -3.19 4.41
N ILE A 426 -23.18 -1.89 4.15
CA ILE A 426 -22.01 -1.09 4.53
C ILE A 426 -22.42 0.04 5.47
N ALA A 427 -21.54 0.41 6.40
CA ALA A 427 -21.78 1.51 7.34
C ALA A 427 -20.57 2.43 7.50
N PRO A 428 -20.37 3.38 6.56
CA PRO A 428 -19.30 4.36 6.64
C PRO A 428 -19.58 5.39 7.74
N ALA A 429 -18.64 5.53 8.68
CA ALA A 429 -18.71 6.50 9.76
C ALA A 429 -17.67 7.62 9.58
N ALA A 430 -18.09 8.89 9.68
CA ALA A 430 -17.20 10.05 9.61
C ALA A 430 -16.18 10.03 8.43
N GLY A 431 -16.56 9.44 7.30
CA GLY A 431 -15.68 9.16 6.16
C GLY A 431 -15.91 10.09 4.98
N TYR A 432 -14.86 10.27 4.17
CA TYR A 432 -14.94 10.93 2.87
C TYR A 432 -15.04 9.88 1.76
N PRO A 433 -15.92 10.02 0.76
CA PRO A 433 -16.00 9.06 -0.33
C PRO A 433 -14.77 9.13 -1.25
N ASP A 434 -14.18 10.31 -1.45
CA ASP A 434 -13.04 10.53 -2.34
C ASP A 434 -11.93 11.32 -1.64
N ILE A 435 -10.70 10.80 -1.64
CA ILE A 435 -9.56 11.41 -0.94
C ILE A 435 -9.08 12.72 -1.58
N ILE A 436 -9.20 12.84 -2.91
CA ILE A 436 -8.78 14.03 -3.66
C ILE A 436 -9.79 15.15 -3.44
N GLY A 437 -11.07 14.82 -3.59
CA GLY A 437 -12.17 15.73 -3.29
C GLY A 437 -12.15 16.20 -1.82
N TYR A 438 -11.65 15.39 -0.90
CA TYR A 438 -11.52 15.76 0.51
C TYR A 438 -10.30 16.65 0.80
N ARG A 439 -9.10 16.31 0.32
CA ARG A 439 -7.86 16.98 0.75
C ARG A 439 -7.58 18.32 0.07
N ARG A 440 -7.95 18.51 -1.21
CA ARG A 440 -7.62 19.72 -1.98
C ARG A 440 -8.59 19.95 -3.16
N THR A 441 -9.82 20.36 -2.88
CA THR A 441 -10.76 20.77 -3.94
C THR A 441 -10.16 21.85 -4.83
N GLY A 442 -9.99 21.57 -6.13
CA GLY A 442 -9.60 22.55 -7.15
C GLY A 442 -8.10 22.71 -7.42
N VAL A 443 -7.21 22.05 -6.66
CA VAL A 443 -5.75 22.17 -6.88
C VAL A 443 -5.30 21.41 -8.13
N ASP A 444 -5.86 20.21 -8.33
CA ASP A 444 -5.57 19.37 -9.50
C ASP A 444 -6.30 19.85 -10.77
N SER A 445 -7.37 20.64 -10.62
CA SER A 445 -8.15 21.12 -11.77
C SER A 445 -7.33 22.01 -12.72
N ALA A 446 -6.35 22.74 -12.19
CA ALA A 446 -5.44 23.56 -12.99
C ALA A 446 -4.40 22.71 -13.76
N MET A 447 -4.20 21.45 -13.40
CA MET A 447 -3.20 20.57 -14.02
C MET A 447 -3.71 19.87 -15.27
N PHE A 448 -5.02 19.92 -15.57
CA PHE A 448 -5.57 19.33 -16.80
C PHE A 448 -5.09 20.02 -18.10
N GLU A 449 -4.52 21.23 -17.99
CA GLU A 449 -3.86 21.90 -19.12
C GLU A 449 -2.41 21.43 -19.32
N VAL A 450 -1.82 20.73 -18.34
CA VAL A 450 -0.46 20.19 -18.42
C VAL A 450 -0.48 18.88 -19.21
N PRO A 451 0.37 18.73 -20.24
CA PRO A 451 0.55 17.45 -20.94
C PRO A 451 0.80 16.30 -19.95
N HIS A 452 0.39 15.09 -20.30
CA HIS A 452 0.49 13.88 -19.47
C HIS A 452 -0.38 13.80 -18.21
N PHE A 453 -0.89 14.91 -17.63
CA PHE A 453 -1.67 14.88 -16.39
C PHE A 453 -2.93 14.02 -16.51
N GLU A 454 -3.61 14.04 -17.67
CA GLU A 454 -4.81 13.23 -17.89
C GLU A 454 -4.53 11.72 -17.72
N MET A 455 -3.36 11.24 -18.16
CA MET A 455 -3.00 9.82 -18.01
C MET A 455 -2.72 9.45 -16.55
N ILE A 456 -2.08 10.34 -15.80
CA ILE A 456 -1.89 10.21 -14.34
C ILE A 456 -3.25 10.20 -13.63
N TRP A 457 -4.13 11.15 -13.96
CA TRP A 457 -5.49 11.23 -13.42
C TRP A 457 -6.28 9.95 -13.67
N ARG A 458 -6.22 9.41 -14.91
CA ARG A 458 -6.82 8.13 -15.27
C ARG A 458 -6.26 6.99 -14.43
N GLY A 459 -4.94 6.90 -14.26
CA GLY A 459 -4.31 5.88 -13.41
C GLY A 459 -4.83 5.84 -11.97
N ALA A 460 -5.27 6.99 -11.43
CA ALA A 460 -5.85 7.10 -10.08
C ALA A 460 -7.39 6.97 -10.03
N SER A 461 -8.05 6.71 -11.16
CA SER A 461 -9.51 6.62 -11.25
C SER A 461 -10.17 5.52 -10.41
N PRO A 462 -9.50 4.39 -10.07
CA PRO A 462 -10.11 3.40 -9.18
C PRO A 462 -10.57 3.98 -7.83
N GLY A 463 -9.87 4.97 -7.27
CA GLY A 463 -10.24 5.64 -6.02
C GLY A 463 -11.44 6.60 -6.10
N ARG A 464 -12.05 6.80 -7.28
CA ARG A 464 -13.15 7.76 -7.51
C ARG A 464 -14.52 7.17 -7.15
N VAL A 465 -14.76 6.99 -5.86
CA VAL A 465 -15.96 6.30 -5.34
C VAL A 465 -17.28 6.88 -5.83
N VAL A 466 -17.37 8.20 -6.02
CA VAL A 466 -18.61 8.85 -6.46
C VAL A 466 -19.03 8.34 -7.86
N ASP A 467 -18.06 8.11 -8.75
CA ASP A 467 -18.30 7.57 -10.09
C ASP A 467 -18.75 6.11 -10.08
N LEU A 468 -18.44 5.38 -8.99
CA LEU A 468 -18.79 3.99 -8.75
C LEU A 468 -20.07 3.81 -7.92
N SER A 469 -20.73 4.92 -7.51
CA SER A 469 -21.84 4.89 -6.53
C SER A 469 -23.06 4.02 -6.92
N ARG A 470 -23.26 3.72 -8.21
CA ARG A 470 -24.32 2.82 -8.67
C ARG A 470 -24.11 1.37 -8.21
N ASN A 471 -22.88 1.01 -7.83
CA ASN A 471 -22.56 -0.32 -7.33
C ASN A 471 -23.22 -0.64 -5.97
N TYR A 472 -23.74 0.36 -5.23
CA TYR A 472 -24.44 0.11 -3.96
C TYR A 472 -25.86 -0.45 -4.11
N LEU A 473 -26.38 -0.65 -5.33
CA LEU A 473 -27.80 -0.97 -5.55
C LEU A 473 -28.28 -2.23 -4.80
N GLN A 474 -27.42 -3.23 -4.61
CA GLN A 474 -27.76 -4.48 -3.93
C GLN A 474 -27.43 -4.50 -2.43
N SER A 475 -26.68 -3.53 -1.91
CA SER A 475 -26.26 -3.48 -0.50
C SER A 475 -27.04 -2.43 0.29
N GLY A 476 -27.34 -2.68 1.56
CA GLY A 476 -27.82 -1.62 2.45
C GLY A 476 -26.72 -0.60 2.76
N VAL A 477 -27.06 0.69 2.91
CA VAL A 477 -26.08 1.74 3.27
C VAL A 477 -26.49 2.50 4.53
N TYR A 478 -25.67 2.45 5.59
CA TYR A 478 -25.90 3.22 6.81
C TYR A 478 -24.86 4.34 6.96
N VAL A 479 -25.27 5.59 6.78
CA VAL A 479 -24.36 6.75 6.92
C VAL A 479 -24.40 7.28 8.35
N LEU A 480 -23.24 7.30 9.03
CA LEU A 480 -23.10 7.80 10.40
C LEU A 480 -22.09 8.96 10.45
N HIS A 481 -22.46 10.11 11.01
CA HIS A 481 -21.52 11.24 11.13
C HIS A 481 -21.82 12.14 12.33
N GLY A 482 -20.79 12.70 12.98
CA GLY A 482 -20.97 13.73 13.99
C GLY A 482 -21.31 15.10 13.38
N SER A 483 -22.30 15.82 13.93
CA SER A 483 -22.73 17.11 13.39
C SER A 483 -21.70 18.25 13.56
N ALA A 484 -20.71 18.06 14.43
CA ALA A 484 -19.68 19.03 14.80
C ALA A 484 -18.25 18.52 14.48
N ASP A 485 -18.13 17.59 13.52
CA ASP A 485 -16.84 17.04 13.08
C ASP A 485 -16.01 18.12 12.34
N ALA A 486 -14.83 18.42 12.90
CA ALA A 486 -13.88 19.40 12.37
C ALA A 486 -12.72 18.77 11.57
N VAL A 487 -12.62 17.44 11.55
CA VAL A 487 -11.56 16.70 10.81
C VAL A 487 -12.09 16.29 9.45
N VAL A 488 -13.20 15.56 9.43
CA VAL A 488 -13.93 15.22 8.21
C VAL A 488 -15.26 15.95 8.27
N PRO A 489 -15.42 17.08 7.57
CA PRO A 489 -16.64 17.87 7.65
C PRO A 489 -17.88 17.05 7.31
N VAL A 490 -18.95 17.23 8.10
CA VAL A 490 -20.25 16.56 7.91
C VAL A 490 -20.87 16.79 6.51
N SER A 491 -20.40 17.80 5.77
CA SER A 491 -20.75 18.02 4.38
C SER A 491 -20.46 16.81 3.48
N GLN A 492 -19.45 15.99 3.79
CA GLN A 492 -19.16 14.76 3.06
C GLN A 492 -20.31 13.74 3.17
N ALA A 493 -20.79 13.47 4.39
CA ALA A 493 -21.95 12.59 4.60
C ALA A 493 -23.24 13.17 4.03
N ARG A 494 -23.46 14.48 4.13
CA ARG A 494 -24.63 15.14 3.53
C ARG A 494 -24.61 15.07 1.99
N MET A 495 -23.43 15.17 1.38
CA MET A 495 -23.24 15.00 -0.07
C MET A 495 -23.60 13.57 -0.50
N MET A 496 -23.08 12.55 0.18
CA MET A 496 -23.43 11.16 -0.11
C MET A 496 -24.90 10.85 0.14
N ARG A 497 -25.50 11.39 1.20
CA ARG A 497 -26.95 11.30 1.44
C ARG A 497 -27.75 11.86 0.27
N LYS A 498 -27.37 13.05 -0.23
CA LYS A 498 -28.04 13.69 -1.39
C LYS A 498 -27.88 12.86 -2.66
N LEU A 499 -26.71 12.25 -2.87
CA LEU A 499 -26.45 11.38 -4.00
C LEU A 499 -27.29 10.09 -3.94
N LEU A 500 -27.22 9.37 -2.82
CA LEU A 500 -27.98 8.14 -2.60
C LEU A 500 -29.49 8.37 -2.71
N GLY A 501 -30.00 9.49 -2.18
CA GLY A 501 -31.41 9.85 -2.28
C GLY A 501 -31.96 10.04 -3.70
N GLN A 502 -31.11 10.04 -4.73
CA GLN A 502 -31.53 10.09 -6.13
C GLN A 502 -31.85 8.70 -6.71
N PHE A 503 -31.34 7.61 -6.11
CA PHE A 503 -31.46 6.29 -6.73
C PHE A 503 -31.51 5.07 -5.80
N HIS A 504 -31.10 5.21 -4.54
CA HIS A 504 -30.95 4.09 -3.64
C HIS A 504 -32.03 4.13 -2.56
N ASN A 505 -32.78 3.03 -2.44
CA ASN A 505 -33.96 2.97 -1.56
C ASN A 505 -33.66 2.33 -0.21
N ASN A 506 -32.52 1.66 -0.06
CA ASN A 506 -32.14 0.92 1.13
C ASN A 506 -30.99 1.60 1.88
N PHE A 507 -31.20 2.86 2.28
CA PHE A 507 -30.23 3.56 3.12
C PHE A 507 -30.83 4.26 4.32
N ALA A 508 -30.02 4.34 5.37
CA ALA A 508 -30.28 5.14 6.55
C ALA A 508 -29.19 6.22 6.70
N TYR A 509 -29.55 7.34 7.31
CA TYR A 509 -28.64 8.44 7.60
C TYR A 509 -28.87 8.90 9.04
N TYR A 510 -27.81 8.92 9.83
CA TYR A 510 -27.84 9.47 11.18
C TYR A 510 -26.70 10.47 11.38
N GLU A 511 -27.09 11.70 11.70
CA GLU A 511 -26.17 12.77 12.10
C GLU A 511 -26.24 12.92 13.61
N TYR A 512 -25.18 12.51 14.32
CA TYR A 512 -25.11 12.54 15.78
C TYR A 512 -25.01 14.00 16.28
N PRO A 513 -26.02 14.51 17.01
CA PRO A 513 -26.05 15.90 17.44
C PRO A 513 -24.87 16.24 18.37
N GLY A 514 -24.08 17.25 17.98
CA GLY A 514 -22.90 17.70 18.73
C GLY A 514 -21.71 16.74 18.68
N GLY A 515 -21.80 15.62 17.95
CA GLY A 515 -20.68 14.68 17.80
C GLY A 515 -19.52 15.33 17.07
N SER A 516 -18.32 15.27 17.64
CA SER A 516 -17.07 15.71 17.00
C SER A 516 -16.54 14.65 16.03
N HIS A 517 -15.25 14.65 15.69
CA HIS A 517 -14.67 13.56 14.90
C HIS A 517 -14.70 12.23 15.66
N TRP A 518 -14.42 12.26 16.95
CA TRP A 518 -14.46 11.09 17.83
C TRP A 518 -15.32 11.41 19.06
N TYR A 519 -16.48 10.74 19.17
CA TYR A 519 -17.48 10.98 20.22
C TYR A 519 -17.77 9.73 21.05
N GLY A 520 -16.72 8.95 21.33
CA GLY A 520 -16.79 7.70 22.10
C GLY A 520 -17.03 6.49 21.21
N ASP A 521 -17.34 5.34 21.83
CA ASP A 521 -17.66 4.11 21.11
C ASP A 521 -18.84 4.29 20.15
N HIS A 522 -19.76 5.22 20.40
CA HIS A 522 -20.91 5.51 19.52
C HIS A 522 -20.55 5.85 18.06
N CYS A 523 -19.33 6.33 17.74
CA CYS A 523 -18.93 6.54 16.34
C CYS A 523 -18.50 5.24 15.62
N MET A 524 -18.41 4.14 16.36
CA MET A 524 -18.02 2.80 15.89
C MET A 524 -19.12 1.77 16.18
N ASP A 525 -19.54 1.69 17.45
CA ASP A 525 -20.37 0.65 18.04
C ASP A 525 -21.82 1.11 18.27
N TRP A 526 -22.43 1.69 17.25
CA TRP A 526 -23.78 2.28 17.31
C TRP A 526 -24.88 1.21 17.18
N PRO A 527 -25.76 0.96 18.18
CA PRO A 527 -26.71 -0.15 18.10
C PRO A 527 -27.65 -0.12 16.87
N PRO A 528 -28.26 1.02 16.48
CA PRO A 528 -29.07 1.09 15.26
C PRO A 528 -28.33 0.74 13.96
N LEU A 529 -27.01 0.92 13.89
CA LEU A 529 -26.21 0.47 12.75
C LEU A 529 -26.19 -1.07 12.69
N PHE A 530 -25.97 -1.74 13.82
CA PHE A 530 -25.99 -3.21 13.86
C PHE A 530 -27.41 -3.78 13.67
N ASP A 531 -28.44 -3.07 14.13
CA ASP A 531 -29.82 -3.44 13.84
C ASP A 531 -30.13 -3.33 12.34
N PHE A 532 -29.58 -2.32 11.66
CA PHE A 532 -29.65 -2.18 10.20
C PHE A 532 -28.91 -3.31 9.49
N PHE A 533 -27.71 -3.69 9.94
CA PHE A 533 -27.00 -4.85 9.38
C PHE A 533 -27.86 -6.12 9.42
N ARG A 534 -28.47 -6.46 10.57
CA ARG A 534 -29.31 -7.67 10.68
C ARG A 534 -30.53 -7.71 9.77
N GLN A 535 -30.94 -6.57 9.20
CA GLN A 535 -32.06 -6.48 8.25
C GLN A 535 -31.64 -6.76 6.80
N ASN A 536 -30.33 -6.87 6.53
CA ASN A 536 -29.77 -6.98 5.20
C ASN A 536 -29.03 -8.30 5.02
N THR A 537 -29.18 -8.87 3.83
CA THR A 537 -28.50 -10.09 3.37
C THR A 537 -27.97 -9.88 1.95
N ILE A 538 -26.86 -10.53 1.58
CA ILE A 538 -26.45 -10.60 0.18
C ILE A 538 -27.48 -11.49 -0.55
N PRO A 539 -28.16 -10.98 -1.59
CA PRO A 539 -29.07 -11.81 -2.38
C PRO A 539 -28.33 -12.94 -3.10
N ALA A 540 -29.01 -14.05 -3.34
CA ALA A 540 -28.45 -15.11 -4.17
C ALA A 540 -28.28 -14.61 -5.62
N LEU A 541 -27.30 -15.16 -6.35
CA LEU A 541 -26.99 -14.72 -7.73
C LEU A 541 -28.22 -14.77 -8.66
N ASN A 542 -29.02 -15.82 -8.55
CA ASN A 542 -30.24 -16.02 -9.34
C ASN A 542 -31.43 -15.14 -8.92
N GLU A 543 -31.35 -14.44 -7.79
CA GLU A 543 -32.38 -13.51 -7.31
C GLU A 543 -32.12 -12.06 -7.78
N VAL A 544 -30.94 -11.79 -8.36
CA VAL A 544 -30.58 -10.46 -8.84
C VAL A 544 -30.98 -10.28 -10.30
N ASP A 545 -32.17 -9.71 -10.55
CA ASP A 545 -32.65 -9.50 -11.92
C ASP A 545 -32.03 -8.27 -12.61
N SER A 546 -31.49 -7.31 -11.87
CA SER A 546 -30.96 -6.05 -12.44
C SER A 546 -29.63 -5.68 -11.83
N ILE A 547 -28.66 -5.38 -12.68
CA ILE A 547 -27.30 -4.97 -12.31
C ILE A 547 -26.97 -3.65 -13.01
N GLU A 548 -26.45 -2.70 -12.25
CA GLU A 548 -25.65 -1.61 -12.80
C GLU A 548 -24.25 -1.73 -12.19
N PHE A 549 -23.25 -1.96 -13.02
CA PHE A 549 -21.87 -2.17 -12.58
C PHE A 549 -20.95 -1.16 -13.24
N HIS A 550 -20.25 -0.42 -12.39
CA HIS A 550 -19.26 0.58 -12.77
C HIS A 550 -17.88 0.14 -12.28
N THR A 551 -16.86 0.22 -13.13
CA THR A 551 -15.47 0.00 -12.72
C THR A 551 -14.51 0.90 -13.49
N ALA A 552 -13.50 1.43 -12.82
CA ALA A 552 -12.43 2.15 -13.49
C ALA A 552 -11.44 1.19 -14.17
N SER A 553 -11.17 0.03 -13.56
CA SER A 553 -10.22 -0.95 -14.08
C SER A 553 -10.67 -2.37 -13.70
N PRO A 554 -10.87 -3.26 -14.68
CA PRO A 554 -11.08 -4.69 -14.42
C PRO A 554 -9.97 -5.33 -13.57
N GLY A 555 -8.74 -4.79 -13.59
CA GLY A 555 -7.64 -5.24 -12.72
C GLY A 555 -7.81 -4.90 -11.24
N VAL A 556 -8.74 -4.00 -10.90
CA VAL A 556 -9.08 -3.63 -9.51
C VAL A 556 -10.38 -4.30 -9.09
N SER A 557 -11.38 -4.24 -9.96
CA SER A 557 -12.66 -4.92 -9.80
C SER A 557 -13.29 -5.21 -11.16
N ALA A 558 -13.51 -6.49 -11.43
CA ALA A 558 -14.06 -6.96 -12.70
C ALA A 558 -15.52 -7.40 -12.62
N SER A 559 -16.04 -7.74 -11.44
CA SER A 559 -17.30 -8.49 -11.33
C SER A 559 -18.32 -7.86 -10.39
N ASN A 560 -19.60 -8.03 -10.75
CA ASN A 560 -20.74 -7.77 -9.89
C ASN A 560 -21.79 -8.88 -10.14
N TYR A 561 -22.07 -9.70 -9.12
CA TYR A 561 -22.93 -10.87 -9.22
C TYR A 561 -22.61 -11.76 -10.43
N TRP A 562 -23.56 -11.94 -11.35
CA TRP A 562 -23.44 -12.79 -12.53
C TRP A 562 -22.81 -12.07 -13.73
N LEU A 563 -22.27 -10.87 -13.57
CA LEU A 563 -21.67 -10.07 -14.63
C LEU A 563 -20.19 -9.82 -14.38
N SER A 564 -19.37 -9.85 -15.43
CA SER A 564 -17.96 -9.43 -15.37
C SER A 564 -17.54 -8.59 -16.58
N ILE A 565 -16.85 -7.48 -16.35
CA ILE A 565 -16.20 -6.67 -17.39
C ILE A 565 -14.76 -7.18 -17.50
N ASN A 566 -14.39 -7.73 -18.66
CA ASN A 566 -13.06 -8.31 -18.86
C ASN A 566 -12.07 -7.32 -19.47
N GLN A 567 -12.55 -6.47 -20.39
CA GLN A 567 -11.75 -5.52 -21.15
C GLN A 567 -12.52 -4.22 -21.40
N GLN A 568 -11.78 -3.12 -21.47
CA GLN A 568 -12.25 -1.78 -21.74
C GLN A 568 -11.84 -1.36 -23.16
N ILE A 569 -12.58 -0.40 -23.74
CA ILE A 569 -12.17 0.22 -24.99
C ILE A 569 -11.05 1.24 -24.71
N ASN A 570 -11.22 1.99 -23.62
CA ASN A 570 -10.32 2.99 -23.11
C ASN A 570 -9.89 2.57 -21.68
N PRO A 571 -8.64 2.14 -21.47
CA PRO A 571 -8.18 1.69 -20.16
C PRO A 571 -8.36 2.76 -19.07
N TYR A 572 -8.76 2.38 -17.86
CA TYR A 572 -8.85 3.28 -16.71
C TYR A 572 -9.91 4.41 -16.78
N GLU A 573 -10.61 4.59 -17.90
CA GLU A 573 -11.85 5.37 -17.94
C GLU A 573 -13.01 4.53 -17.35
N ILE A 574 -13.99 5.15 -16.68
CA ILE A 574 -15.08 4.40 -16.04
C ILE A 574 -15.91 3.61 -17.07
N SER A 575 -15.84 2.29 -16.97
CA SER A 575 -16.71 1.36 -17.69
C SER A 575 -18.01 1.16 -16.97
N ARG A 576 -19.10 1.02 -17.73
CA ARG A 576 -20.45 0.84 -17.19
C ARG A 576 -21.16 -0.27 -17.94
N VAL A 577 -21.83 -1.15 -17.21
CA VAL A 577 -22.80 -2.08 -17.77
C VAL A 577 -24.09 -1.98 -16.99
N LYS A 578 -25.20 -1.82 -17.70
CA LYS A 578 -26.55 -1.98 -17.16
C LYS A 578 -27.16 -3.22 -17.78
N ALA A 579 -27.46 -4.22 -16.96
CA ALA A 579 -27.99 -5.50 -17.40
C ALA A 579 -29.26 -5.85 -16.64
N VAL A 580 -30.26 -6.38 -17.33
CA VAL A 580 -31.55 -6.79 -16.77
C VAL A 580 -31.93 -8.16 -17.32
N LYS A 581 -32.13 -9.13 -16.43
CA LYS A 581 -32.73 -10.43 -16.71
C LYS A 581 -34.26 -10.33 -16.58
N ARG A 582 -34.99 -10.83 -17.58
CA ARG A 582 -36.45 -11.00 -17.54
C ARG A 582 -36.84 -12.30 -18.22
N GLY A 583 -37.36 -13.25 -17.43
CA GLY A 583 -37.60 -14.61 -17.92
C GLY A 583 -36.32 -15.18 -18.51
N ASP A 584 -36.39 -15.56 -19.78
CA ASP A 584 -35.27 -16.17 -20.49
C ASP A 584 -34.31 -15.17 -21.17
N THR A 585 -34.52 -13.87 -21.00
CA THR A 585 -33.78 -12.83 -21.72
C THR A 585 -32.91 -12.00 -20.78
N ILE A 586 -31.62 -11.84 -21.10
CA ILE A 586 -30.74 -10.83 -20.51
C ILE A 586 -30.59 -9.69 -21.52
N ARG A 587 -31.08 -8.50 -21.19
CA ARG A 587 -30.80 -7.29 -21.98
C ARG A 587 -29.72 -6.47 -21.30
N PHE A 588 -28.72 -5.99 -22.05
CA PHE A 588 -27.71 -5.11 -21.49
C PHE A 588 -27.30 -3.95 -22.41
N GLU A 589 -26.79 -2.89 -21.80
CA GLU A 589 -26.20 -1.70 -22.42
C GLU A 589 -24.82 -1.46 -21.80
N THR A 590 -23.88 -0.98 -22.61
CA THR A 590 -22.49 -0.77 -22.17
C THR A 590 -21.95 0.60 -22.52
N SER A 591 -21.04 1.11 -21.70
CA SER A 591 -20.18 2.26 -22.01
C SER A 591 -18.74 1.90 -21.65
N ASN A 592 -17.80 2.13 -22.57
CA ASN A 592 -16.38 1.81 -22.42
C ASN A 592 -16.11 0.31 -22.09
N VAL A 593 -16.76 -0.62 -22.78
CA VAL A 593 -16.56 -2.07 -22.58
C VAL A 593 -16.21 -2.74 -23.91
N ALA A 594 -15.08 -3.44 -23.94
CA ALA A 594 -14.63 -4.21 -25.10
C ALA A 594 -14.92 -5.72 -24.95
N SER A 595 -15.00 -6.22 -23.71
CA SER A 595 -15.40 -7.60 -23.43
C SER A 595 -16.17 -7.71 -22.11
N VAL A 596 -17.24 -8.50 -22.12
CA VAL A 596 -18.11 -8.76 -20.97
C VAL A 596 -18.44 -10.25 -20.89
N SER A 597 -18.55 -10.80 -19.68
CA SER A 597 -18.98 -12.17 -19.41
C SER A 597 -20.23 -12.21 -18.55
N PHE A 598 -21.07 -13.23 -18.77
CA PHE A 598 -22.26 -13.52 -17.98
C PHE A 598 -22.20 -14.95 -17.43
N ARG A 599 -22.43 -15.11 -16.13
CA ARG A 599 -22.50 -16.41 -15.44
C ARG A 599 -23.86 -17.08 -15.65
N VAL A 600 -24.20 -17.36 -16.91
CA VAL A 600 -25.48 -17.97 -17.31
C VAL A 600 -25.67 -19.34 -16.64
N SER A 601 -24.59 -20.06 -16.32
CA SER A 601 -24.63 -21.33 -15.61
C SER A 601 -25.22 -21.25 -14.19
N GLN A 602 -25.25 -20.05 -13.59
CA GLN A 602 -25.71 -19.80 -12.22
C GLN A 602 -27.05 -19.06 -12.16
N LEU A 603 -27.75 -19.00 -13.28
CA LEU A 603 -29.03 -18.30 -13.44
C LEU A 603 -30.12 -19.25 -13.89
N ASP A 604 -31.35 -18.96 -13.47
CA ASP A 604 -32.51 -19.80 -13.79
C ASP A 604 -33.16 -19.39 -15.10
N PHE A 605 -33.29 -20.33 -16.04
CA PHE A 605 -33.94 -20.15 -17.34
C PHE A 605 -34.96 -21.28 -17.57
N GLU A 606 -36.16 -20.95 -18.05
CA GLU A 606 -37.19 -21.93 -18.42
C GLU A 606 -36.95 -22.49 -19.84
N LYS A 607 -36.34 -21.67 -20.70
CA LYS A 607 -36.01 -21.99 -22.09
C LYS A 607 -34.57 -21.61 -22.40
N GLN A 608 -34.20 -21.71 -23.67
CA GLN A 608 -32.90 -21.28 -24.15
C GLN A 608 -32.66 -19.80 -23.82
N PRO A 609 -31.58 -19.45 -23.09
CA PRO A 609 -31.24 -18.08 -22.78
C PRO A 609 -31.01 -17.25 -24.04
N VAL A 610 -31.53 -16.03 -24.03
CA VAL A 610 -31.34 -15.05 -25.09
C VAL A 610 -30.69 -13.80 -24.53
N ILE A 611 -29.59 -13.37 -25.14
CA ILE A 611 -28.88 -12.16 -24.77
C ILE A 611 -29.16 -11.09 -25.80
N VAL A 612 -29.60 -9.93 -25.33
CA VAL A 612 -29.96 -8.78 -26.17
C VAL A 612 -29.06 -7.60 -25.85
N VAL A 613 -28.35 -7.12 -26.86
CA VAL A 613 -27.54 -5.90 -26.77
C VAL A 613 -27.86 -5.04 -27.99
N GLU A 614 -28.27 -3.81 -27.73
CA GLU A 614 -28.85 -2.93 -28.77
C GLU A 614 -30.00 -3.65 -29.52
N ASP A 615 -29.88 -3.82 -30.83
CA ASP A 615 -30.84 -4.53 -31.68
C ASP A 615 -30.43 -5.98 -32.00
N ARG A 616 -29.36 -6.48 -31.38
CA ARG A 616 -28.85 -7.84 -31.63
C ARG A 616 -29.38 -8.85 -30.63
N ILE A 617 -29.59 -10.06 -31.14
CA ILE A 617 -30.05 -11.22 -30.40
C ILE A 617 -28.96 -12.29 -30.52
N ILE A 618 -28.45 -12.74 -29.39
CA ILE A 618 -27.43 -13.79 -29.29
C ILE A 618 -28.05 -14.92 -28.46
N GLU A 619 -28.19 -16.08 -29.07
CA GLU A 619 -28.62 -17.28 -28.35
C GLU A 619 -27.44 -17.84 -27.54
N ALA A 620 -27.69 -18.18 -26.28
CA ALA A 620 -26.73 -18.82 -25.40
C ALA A 620 -27.21 -20.23 -25.01
N GLU A 621 -26.28 -21.13 -24.74
CA GLU A 621 -26.61 -22.46 -24.26
C GLU A 621 -26.93 -22.42 -22.75
N PRO A 622 -28.04 -23.02 -22.29
CA PRO A 622 -28.32 -23.13 -20.86
C PRO A 622 -27.17 -23.87 -20.14
N GLY A 623 -26.79 -23.38 -18.96
CA GLY A 623 -25.76 -24.03 -18.14
C GLY A 623 -24.31 -23.67 -18.50
N ASN A 624 -24.07 -22.92 -19.59
CA ASN A 624 -22.74 -22.50 -20.02
C ASN A 624 -22.58 -21.00 -19.84
N ASP A 625 -21.52 -20.58 -19.14
CA ASP A 625 -21.14 -19.17 -19.07
C ASP A 625 -20.72 -18.67 -20.45
N ILE A 626 -20.99 -17.39 -20.71
CA ILE A 626 -20.72 -16.79 -22.01
C ILE A 626 -19.79 -15.58 -21.86
N THR A 627 -18.99 -15.36 -22.90
CA THR A 627 -18.20 -14.14 -23.08
C THR A 627 -18.55 -13.52 -24.42
N LEU A 628 -18.81 -12.22 -24.40
CA LEU A 628 -19.02 -11.41 -25.58
C LEU A 628 -17.84 -10.46 -25.76
N GLN A 629 -17.37 -10.32 -26.99
CA GLN A 629 -16.33 -9.36 -27.36
C GLN A 629 -16.83 -8.43 -28.46
N LEU A 630 -16.53 -7.14 -28.31
CA LEU A 630 -16.85 -6.12 -29.30
C LEU A 630 -15.76 -6.10 -30.38
N ARG A 631 -16.13 -6.40 -31.63
CA ARG A 631 -15.24 -6.35 -32.80
C ARG A 631 -15.94 -5.60 -33.93
N GLN A 632 -15.27 -4.62 -34.53
CA GLN A 632 -15.85 -3.80 -35.62
C GLN A 632 -17.25 -3.26 -35.26
N GLU A 633 -17.39 -2.71 -34.04
CA GLU A 633 -18.66 -2.16 -33.52
C GLU A 633 -19.79 -3.19 -33.36
N GLN A 634 -19.46 -4.49 -33.31
CA GLN A 634 -20.43 -5.57 -33.20
C GLN A 634 -20.04 -6.56 -32.11
N TRP A 635 -21.04 -7.03 -31.34
CA TRP A 635 -20.84 -8.05 -30.32
C TRP A 635 -20.83 -9.46 -30.91
N HIS A 636 -19.82 -10.24 -30.52
CA HIS A 636 -19.65 -11.63 -30.93
C HIS A 636 -19.44 -12.53 -29.71
N LEU A 637 -20.03 -13.73 -29.74
CA LEU A 637 -19.73 -14.78 -28.77
C LEU A 637 -18.31 -15.30 -28.99
N THR A 638 -17.56 -15.50 -27.90
CA THR A 638 -16.21 -16.07 -27.92
C THR A 638 -16.09 -17.19 -26.88
N ASP A 639 -15.12 -18.08 -27.06
CA ASP A 639 -14.83 -19.20 -26.15
C ASP A 639 -14.15 -18.75 -24.83
N GLY A 640 -14.31 -17.48 -24.44
CA GLY A 640 -13.68 -16.86 -23.27
C GLY A 640 -12.72 -15.72 -23.61
N ALA A 641 -11.92 -15.33 -22.61
CA ALA A 641 -10.90 -14.29 -22.74
C ALA A 641 -9.68 -14.81 -23.54
N ILE A 642 -9.07 -13.94 -24.34
CA ILE A 642 -7.84 -14.24 -25.07
C ILE A 642 -6.68 -14.15 -24.07
N PRO A 643 -5.99 -15.26 -23.73
CA PRO A 643 -5.05 -15.26 -22.61
C PRO A 643 -3.91 -14.25 -22.74
N GLN A 644 -3.44 -14.00 -23.97
CA GLN A 644 -2.34 -13.08 -24.30
C GLN A 644 -2.74 -11.61 -24.17
N GLU A 645 -4.03 -11.30 -24.18
CA GLU A 645 -4.52 -9.93 -24.03
C GLU A 645 -4.67 -9.53 -22.55
N LYS A 646 -4.92 -8.24 -22.34
CA LYS A 646 -5.32 -7.70 -21.04
C LYS A 646 -6.55 -8.43 -20.52
N ASN A 647 -6.50 -8.79 -19.25
CA ASN A 647 -7.58 -9.46 -18.54
C ASN A 647 -7.55 -9.05 -17.05
N PRO A 648 -8.61 -9.32 -16.27
CA PRO A 648 -8.66 -8.91 -14.86
C PRO A 648 -7.48 -9.36 -13.99
N GLY A 649 -6.84 -10.49 -14.31
CA GLY A 649 -5.66 -10.98 -13.58
C GLY A 649 -4.40 -10.17 -13.88
N ARG A 650 -4.29 -9.61 -15.09
CA ARG A 650 -3.18 -8.75 -15.54
C ARG A 650 -3.68 -7.66 -16.48
N TYR A 651 -4.20 -6.58 -15.92
CA TYR A 651 -4.88 -5.56 -16.72
C TYR A 651 -3.97 -4.39 -17.15
N GLY A 652 -2.82 -4.23 -16.50
CA GLY A 652 -1.99 -3.04 -16.60
C GLY A 652 -2.33 -1.99 -15.52
N GLY A 653 -1.52 -0.94 -15.45
CA GLY A 653 -1.34 -0.02 -14.35
C GLY A 653 -0.06 -0.40 -13.61
N PHE A 654 0.98 0.43 -13.70
CA PHE A 654 2.32 0.08 -13.20
C PHE A 654 2.33 -0.45 -11.76
N LYS A 655 1.48 0.10 -10.89
CA LYS A 655 1.35 -0.30 -9.49
C LYS A 655 0.88 -1.75 -9.30
N LEU A 656 0.14 -2.32 -10.25
CA LEU A 656 -0.29 -3.73 -10.20
C LEU A 656 0.88 -4.70 -10.36
N ALA A 657 2.04 -4.26 -10.88
CA ALA A 657 3.24 -5.08 -10.93
C ALA A 657 3.72 -5.49 -9.52
N PHE A 658 3.45 -4.66 -8.50
CA PHE A 658 3.81 -4.94 -7.11
C PHE A 658 2.72 -5.71 -6.36
N THR A 659 2.10 -6.69 -7.02
CA THR A 659 1.17 -7.63 -6.41
C THR A 659 1.62 -9.06 -6.74
N ASN A 660 0.83 -10.07 -6.37
CA ASN A 660 1.06 -11.44 -6.80
C ASN A 660 2.46 -11.96 -6.44
N ASN A 661 2.79 -11.82 -5.15
CA ASN A 661 4.03 -12.23 -4.50
C ASN A 661 5.27 -11.79 -5.29
N MET A 662 5.46 -10.49 -5.51
CA MET A 662 6.53 -10.03 -6.41
C MET A 662 7.95 -10.38 -5.95
N VAL A 663 8.89 -10.44 -6.89
CA VAL A 663 10.35 -10.52 -6.66
C VAL A 663 11.05 -9.35 -7.36
N PHE A 664 12.08 -8.79 -6.72
CA PHE A 664 12.91 -7.72 -7.29
C PHE A 664 14.20 -8.31 -7.84
N VAL A 665 14.48 -8.05 -9.12
CA VAL A 665 15.61 -8.64 -9.86
C VAL A 665 16.48 -7.52 -10.40
N TYR A 666 17.68 -7.35 -9.84
CA TYR A 666 18.59 -6.26 -10.20
C TYR A 666 19.71 -6.71 -11.16
N ALA A 667 20.13 -5.78 -12.01
CA ALA A 667 21.15 -5.96 -13.04
C ALA A 667 22.52 -6.28 -12.43
N THR A 668 23.23 -7.23 -13.05
CA THR A 668 24.63 -7.55 -12.69
C THR A 668 25.61 -7.54 -13.87
N ASN A 669 25.11 -7.35 -15.10
CA ASN A 669 25.91 -7.37 -16.32
C ASN A 669 26.31 -5.96 -16.82
N GLY A 670 26.18 -4.93 -15.97
CA GLY A 670 26.66 -3.57 -16.25
C GLY A 670 28.08 -3.31 -15.74
N SER A 671 28.47 -2.03 -15.73
CA SER A 671 29.63 -1.55 -14.98
C SER A 671 29.42 -1.69 -13.47
N ALA A 672 30.50 -1.61 -12.68
CA ALA A 672 30.41 -1.69 -11.22
C ALA A 672 29.48 -0.61 -10.63
N GLU A 673 29.53 0.61 -11.17
CA GLU A 673 28.66 1.72 -10.76
C GLU A 673 27.19 1.45 -11.10
N GLU A 674 26.90 0.94 -12.30
CA GLU A 674 25.52 0.59 -12.68
C GLU A 674 24.96 -0.54 -11.81
N ASN A 675 25.75 -1.58 -11.57
CA ASN A 675 25.34 -2.72 -10.75
C ASN A 675 25.05 -2.29 -9.30
N GLU A 676 25.95 -1.51 -8.70
CA GLU A 676 25.76 -0.95 -7.34
C GLU A 676 24.51 -0.07 -7.28
N TRP A 677 24.30 0.76 -8.32
CA TRP A 677 23.15 1.66 -8.37
C TRP A 677 21.82 0.89 -8.46
N TYR A 678 21.71 -0.10 -9.36
CA TYR A 678 20.46 -0.88 -9.51
C TYR A 678 20.18 -1.75 -8.29
N GLU A 679 21.21 -2.29 -7.62
CA GLU A 679 21.04 -2.97 -6.34
C GLU A 679 20.51 -2.00 -5.28
N ASN A 680 21.09 -0.80 -5.16
CA ASN A 680 20.62 0.22 -4.21
C ASN A 680 19.20 0.68 -4.54
N LYS A 681 18.83 0.80 -5.82
CA LYS A 681 17.46 1.18 -6.22
C LYS A 681 16.43 0.12 -5.83
N ALA A 682 16.73 -1.16 -6.04
CA ALA A 682 15.89 -2.27 -5.61
C ALA A 682 15.75 -2.29 -4.08
N ARG A 683 16.86 -2.05 -3.36
CA ARG A 683 16.88 -1.92 -1.90
C ARG A 683 16.00 -0.78 -1.41
N PHE A 684 16.17 0.42 -1.98
CA PHE A 684 15.40 1.60 -1.59
C PHE A 684 13.89 1.37 -1.76
N ASP A 685 13.46 0.75 -2.85
CA ASP A 685 12.04 0.42 -3.05
C ASP A 685 11.53 -0.62 -2.06
N ALA A 686 12.33 -1.64 -1.76
CA ALA A 686 11.97 -2.65 -0.79
C ALA A 686 11.86 -2.05 0.63
N GLU A 687 12.75 -1.11 0.98
CA GLU A 687 12.68 -0.35 2.22
C GLU A 687 11.38 0.49 2.27
N THR A 688 11.04 1.22 1.20
CA THR A 688 9.78 1.99 1.12
C THR A 688 8.56 1.09 1.26
N PHE A 689 8.52 -0.05 0.56
CA PHE A 689 7.39 -0.98 0.65
C PHE A 689 7.30 -1.64 2.04
N TRP A 690 8.43 -1.98 2.66
CA TRP A 690 8.46 -2.49 4.03
C TRP A 690 7.92 -1.44 5.03
N TYR A 691 8.40 -0.22 4.95
CA TYR A 691 8.02 0.83 5.90
C TYR A 691 6.52 1.12 5.81
N ARG A 692 6.04 1.40 4.59
CA ARG A 692 4.64 1.78 4.34
C ARG A 692 3.65 0.63 4.40
N GLY A 693 4.09 -0.57 4.02
CA GLY A 693 3.23 -1.73 3.79
C GLY A 693 3.55 -2.94 4.63
N ASN A 694 4.41 -2.85 5.64
CA ASN A 694 4.84 -3.99 6.45
C ASN A 694 5.34 -5.17 5.59
N GLY A 695 5.91 -4.88 4.42
CA GLY A 695 6.25 -5.89 3.42
C GLY A 695 7.59 -6.59 3.63
N SER A 696 7.82 -7.65 2.86
CA SER A 696 9.04 -8.47 2.89
C SER A 696 9.44 -8.96 1.49
N ILE A 697 9.84 -8.02 0.66
CA ILE A 697 10.16 -8.30 -0.74
C ILE A 697 11.50 -9.04 -0.83
N GLU A 698 11.52 -10.09 -1.64
CA GLU A 698 12.73 -10.80 -2.01
C GLU A 698 13.48 -10.04 -3.10
N ILE A 699 14.77 -9.78 -2.88
CA ILE A 699 15.65 -9.09 -3.80
C ILE A 699 16.76 -10.06 -4.19
N ILE A 700 16.93 -10.29 -5.49
CA ILE A 700 17.93 -11.21 -6.04
C ILE A 700 18.69 -10.57 -7.20
N PRO A 701 19.95 -10.98 -7.43
CA PRO A 701 20.64 -10.64 -8.66
C PRO A 701 20.01 -11.38 -9.85
N ASP A 702 20.07 -10.77 -11.03
CA ASP A 702 19.53 -11.32 -12.29
C ASP A 702 20.07 -12.70 -12.69
N PHE A 703 21.31 -13.06 -12.32
CA PHE A 703 21.87 -14.38 -12.60
C PHE A 703 21.25 -15.52 -11.78
N GLU A 704 20.56 -15.20 -10.68
CA GLU A 704 19.81 -16.18 -9.87
C GLU A 704 18.35 -16.33 -10.34
N PHE A 705 17.88 -15.42 -11.20
CA PHE A 705 16.51 -15.47 -11.70
C PHE A 705 16.35 -16.59 -12.73
N ALA A 706 15.44 -17.52 -12.43
CA ALA A 706 14.98 -18.55 -13.34
C ALA A 706 13.44 -18.58 -13.34
N PRO A 707 12.76 -18.46 -14.50
CA PRO A 707 11.29 -18.40 -14.58
C PRO A 707 10.54 -19.47 -13.77
N ASP A 708 11.04 -20.71 -13.79
CA ASP A 708 10.42 -21.86 -13.13
C ASP A 708 10.46 -21.75 -11.58
N ASN A 709 11.52 -21.15 -11.02
CA ASN A 709 11.66 -20.96 -9.57
C ASN A 709 10.73 -19.86 -9.04
N PHE A 710 10.26 -18.99 -9.93
CA PHE A 710 9.39 -17.86 -9.63
C PHE A 710 8.07 -17.95 -10.39
N ALA A 711 7.56 -19.17 -10.64
CA ALA A 711 6.32 -19.40 -11.37
C ALA A 711 5.15 -18.57 -10.82
N ASP A 712 4.38 -17.96 -11.72
CA ASP A 712 3.24 -17.10 -11.44
C ASP A 712 3.47 -15.95 -10.44
N ARG A 713 4.71 -15.62 -10.08
CA ARG A 713 5.05 -14.38 -9.37
C ARG A 713 5.18 -13.23 -10.36
N ASN A 714 4.83 -12.03 -9.93
CA ASN A 714 5.25 -10.82 -10.63
C ASN A 714 6.76 -10.61 -10.47
N VAL A 715 7.39 -10.04 -11.50
CA VAL A 715 8.84 -9.79 -11.51
C VAL A 715 9.06 -8.30 -11.72
N ILE A 716 9.84 -7.65 -10.85
CA ILE A 716 10.25 -6.26 -11.04
C ILE A 716 11.70 -6.24 -11.49
N ILE A 717 11.94 -5.78 -12.72
CA ILE A 717 13.26 -5.62 -13.30
C ILE A 717 13.84 -4.26 -12.93
N TYR A 718 15.01 -4.28 -12.31
CA TYR A 718 15.88 -3.13 -12.07
C TYR A 718 17.08 -3.25 -13.02
N GLY A 719 17.04 -2.52 -14.14
CA GLY A 719 18.02 -2.65 -15.21
C GLY A 719 17.38 -2.58 -16.59
N ASN A 720 18.21 -2.58 -17.63
CA ASN A 720 17.81 -2.48 -19.02
C ASN A 720 18.27 -3.70 -19.85
N ALA A 721 18.02 -3.70 -21.16
CA ALA A 721 18.30 -4.84 -22.02
C ALA A 721 19.78 -5.20 -22.16
N ASP A 722 20.69 -4.26 -21.89
CA ASP A 722 22.13 -4.46 -22.06
C ASP A 722 22.80 -4.95 -20.76
N ASN A 723 22.21 -4.64 -19.59
CA ASN A 723 22.82 -4.92 -18.29
C ASN A 723 22.04 -5.91 -17.39
N ASN A 724 20.78 -6.24 -17.70
CA ASN A 724 19.99 -7.19 -16.91
C ASN A 724 19.78 -8.52 -17.67
N LEU A 725 20.33 -9.61 -17.13
CA LEU A 725 20.32 -10.95 -17.74
C LEU A 725 18.91 -11.56 -17.88
N ALA A 726 17.95 -11.11 -17.07
CA ALA A 726 16.57 -11.56 -17.15
C ALA A 726 15.75 -10.84 -18.25
N TRP A 727 16.24 -9.72 -18.79
CA TRP A 727 15.49 -8.87 -19.73
C TRP A 727 15.00 -9.64 -20.94
N ASN A 728 15.90 -10.32 -21.66
CA ASN A 728 15.54 -11.01 -22.90
C ASN A 728 14.55 -12.16 -22.67
N GLN A 729 14.57 -12.81 -21.50
CA GLN A 729 13.64 -13.88 -21.18
C GLN A 729 12.22 -13.36 -20.95
N LEU A 730 12.09 -12.15 -20.39
CA LEU A 730 10.82 -11.59 -19.94
C LEU A 730 10.23 -10.54 -20.90
N LEU A 731 11.07 -9.81 -21.62
CA LEU A 731 10.72 -8.55 -22.31
C LEU A 731 11.16 -8.49 -23.77
N ALA A 732 11.70 -9.57 -24.37
CA ALA A 732 12.16 -9.56 -25.77
C ALA A 732 11.09 -9.13 -26.80
N HIS A 733 9.81 -9.32 -26.48
CA HIS A 733 8.67 -8.94 -27.33
C HIS A 733 7.93 -7.69 -26.84
N CYS A 734 8.43 -7.04 -25.78
CA CYS A 734 7.86 -5.79 -25.30
C CYS A 734 8.04 -4.71 -26.40
N PRO A 735 6.99 -3.95 -26.75
CA PRO A 735 7.10 -2.86 -27.72
C PRO A 735 7.84 -1.63 -27.16
N VAL A 736 8.26 -1.68 -25.89
CA VAL A 736 9.17 -0.73 -25.26
C VAL A 736 10.48 -1.46 -24.97
N GLN A 737 11.59 -0.95 -25.52
CA GLN A 737 12.92 -1.47 -25.19
C GLN A 737 13.78 -0.33 -24.64
N VAL A 738 14.38 -0.57 -23.48
CA VAL A 738 15.35 0.33 -22.84
C VAL A 738 16.73 -0.27 -23.03
N LYS A 739 17.66 0.52 -23.54
CA LYS A 739 19.05 0.16 -23.81
C LYS A 739 19.98 1.30 -23.42
N ASN A 740 21.26 1.01 -23.32
CA ASN A 740 22.26 2.06 -23.15
C ASN A 740 22.19 3.05 -24.32
N GLY A 741 22.06 4.33 -24.00
CA GLY A 741 21.92 5.45 -24.93
C GLY A 741 20.52 5.67 -25.52
N SER A 742 19.54 4.78 -25.34
CA SER A 742 18.23 4.96 -25.99
C SER A 742 17.05 4.26 -25.33
N ILE A 743 15.85 4.82 -25.54
CA ILE A 743 14.58 4.15 -25.27
C ILE A 743 13.77 4.10 -26.57
N SER A 744 13.32 2.91 -26.96
CA SER A 744 12.38 2.74 -28.07
C SER A 744 10.97 2.52 -27.55
N PHE A 745 10.01 3.13 -28.22
CA PHE A 745 8.58 3.09 -27.94
C PHE A 745 7.83 2.93 -29.27
N GLY A 746 7.40 1.70 -29.56
CA GLY A 746 6.82 1.37 -30.87
C GLY A 746 7.83 1.61 -32.00
N GLU A 747 7.51 2.49 -32.94
CA GLU A 747 8.40 2.87 -34.06
C GLU A 747 9.32 4.06 -33.72
N ARG A 748 9.11 4.71 -32.56
CA ARG A 748 9.92 5.86 -32.14
C ARG A 748 11.11 5.41 -31.32
N VAL A 749 12.21 6.16 -31.46
CA VAL A 749 13.44 6.00 -30.69
C VAL A 749 13.81 7.36 -30.11
N PHE A 750 14.11 7.37 -28.82
CA PHE A 750 14.63 8.52 -28.09
C PHE A 750 16.10 8.24 -27.76
N ASP A 751 17.02 8.86 -28.49
CA ASP A 751 18.46 8.71 -28.29
C ASP A 751 18.96 9.72 -27.24
N CYS A 752 18.90 9.34 -25.97
CA CYS A 752 19.34 10.17 -24.85
C CYS A 752 19.69 9.30 -23.63
N GLU A 753 20.72 9.67 -22.87
CA GLU A 753 21.20 8.94 -21.69
C GLU A 753 20.53 9.36 -20.36
N SER A 754 19.78 10.48 -20.38
CA SER A 754 19.10 11.06 -19.21
C SER A 754 17.71 10.48 -18.95
N LEU A 755 17.28 9.47 -19.70
CA LEU A 755 15.91 8.97 -19.65
C LEU A 755 15.74 7.82 -18.66
N GLY A 756 14.65 7.89 -17.91
CA GLY A 756 14.10 6.80 -17.11
C GLY A 756 12.77 6.31 -17.68
N ALA A 757 12.44 5.05 -17.39
CA ALA A 757 11.15 4.47 -17.72
C ALA A 757 10.59 3.63 -16.56
N TYR A 758 9.28 3.80 -16.34
CA TYR A 758 8.45 2.92 -15.52
C TYR A 758 7.39 2.29 -16.40
N PHE A 759 7.33 0.97 -16.48
CA PHE A 759 6.24 0.31 -17.20
C PHE A 759 5.92 -1.09 -16.73
N ILE A 760 4.74 -1.56 -17.11
CA ILE A 760 4.25 -2.91 -16.86
C ILE A 760 3.98 -3.65 -18.17
N TYR A 761 4.36 -4.92 -18.24
CA TYR A 761 4.14 -5.79 -19.40
C TYR A 761 3.72 -7.20 -18.96
N PRO A 762 2.93 -7.95 -19.72
CA PRO A 762 2.53 -9.31 -19.35
C PRO A 762 3.74 -10.24 -19.29
N ARG A 763 3.78 -11.08 -18.26
CA ARG A 763 4.77 -12.15 -18.18
C ARG A 763 4.44 -13.24 -19.21
N PRO A 764 5.34 -13.60 -20.15
CA PRO A 764 5.03 -14.51 -21.27
C PRO A 764 4.46 -15.89 -20.87
N GLU A 765 4.94 -16.43 -19.76
CA GLU A 765 4.69 -17.80 -19.28
C GLU A 765 3.56 -17.92 -18.24
N SER A 766 2.94 -16.80 -17.85
CA SER A 766 1.91 -16.78 -16.82
C SER A 766 0.64 -16.10 -17.34
N PRO A 767 -0.57 -16.61 -17.05
CA PRO A 767 -1.82 -15.95 -17.42
C PRO A 767 -2.17 -14.76 -16.50
N THR A 768 -1.56 -14.67 -15.33
CA THR A 768 -1.90 -13.71 -14.27
C THR A 768 -0.73 -12.79 -13.89
N ALA A 769 0.51 -13.24 -14.06
CA ALA A 769 1.66 -12.43 -13.65
C ALA A 769 2.05 -11.37 -14.69
N SER A 770 2.69 -10.31 -14.18
CA SER A 770 3.22 -9.19 -14.94
C SER A 770 4.70 -8.94 -14.60
N VAL A 771 5.38 -8.28 -15.52
CA VAL A 771 6.73 -7.74 -15.35
C VAL A 771 6.60 -6.24 -15.14
N GLY A 772 7.06 -5.73 -14.00
CA GLY A 772 7.27 -4.30 -13.78
C GLY A 772 8.72 -3.94 -14.15
N VAL A 773 8.94 -2.77 -14.73
CA VAL A 773 10.26 -2.34 -15.20
C VAL A 773 10.60 -0.99 -14.61
N VAL A 774 11.77 -0.91 -14.00
CA VAL A 774 12.44 0.28 -13.50
C VAL A 774 13.81 0.34 -14.19
N ALA A 775 13.88 1.06 -15.31
CA ALA A 775 15.03 0.99 -16.22
C ALA A 775 15.40 2.38 -16.75
N SER A 776 16.69 2.60 -17.00
CA SER A 776 17.19 3.83 -17.62
C SER A 776 18.01 3.56 -18.87
N SER A 777 18.14 4.60 -19.69
CA SER A 777 19.03 4.58 -20.86
C SER A 777 20.49 4.93 -20.54
N GLY A 778 20.80 5.41 -19.34
CA GLY A 778 22.17 5.80 -18.96
C GLY A 778 22.27 6.23 -17.51
N ALA A 779 23.45 6.73 -17.12
CA ALA A 779 23.76 7.05 -15.73
C ALA A 779 22.99 8.27 -15.18
N GLU A 780 22.72 9.27 -16.02
CA GLU A 780 21.83 10.37 -15.65
C GLU A 780 20.38 9.86 -15.53
N GLY A 781 19.93 9.05 -16.49
CA GLY A 781 18.60 8.45 -16.46
C GLY A 781 18.37 7.53 -15.26
N MET A 782 19.41 6.83 -14.77
CA MET A 782 19.33 6.05 -13.53
C MET A 782 18.85 6.95 -12.39
N LYS A 783 19.46 8.12 -12.25
CA LYS A 783 19.12 9.07 -11.19
C LYS A 783 17.73 9.70 -11.37
N ALA A 784 17.22 9.77 -12.61
CA ALA A 784 15.82 10.10 -12.88
C ALA A 784 14.84 9.11 -12.23
N LEU A 785 15.23 7.84 -12.06
CA LEU A 785 14.39 6.79 -11.45
C LEU A 785 14.33 6.85 -9.93
N TYR A 786 15.03 7.78 -9.27
CA TYR A 786 15.00 7.78 -7.81
C TYR A 786 13.60 7.98 -7.18
N PRO A 787 12.69 8.82 -7.71
CA PRO A 787 11.36 8.96 -7.13
C PRO A 787 10.55 7.66 -7.23
N ASN A 788 10.06 7.16 -6.08
CA ASN A 788 9.26 5.94 -5.98
C ASN A 788 7.83 6.19 -5.47
N ASP A 789 7.25 7.32 -5.86
CA ASP A 789 5.91 7.75 -5.44
C ASP A 789 4.78 6.82 -5.94
N TYR A 790 5.09 5.81 -6.76
CA TYR A 790 4.19 4.71 -7.09
C TYR A 790 3.83 3.82 -5.88
N PHE A 791 4.56 3.88 -4.78
CA PHE A 791 4.14 3.28 -3.51
C PHE A 791 3.18 4.16 -2.69
N SER A 792 2.71 5.28 -3.25
CA SER A 792 1.69 6.11 -2.62
C SER A 792 0.28 5.62 -2.95
N GLY A 793 -0.59 5.57 -1.94
CA GLY A 793 -1.98 5.11 -2.09
C GLY A 793 -2.88 6.04 -2.91
N ILE A 794 -2.43 7.24 -3.30
CA ILE A 794 -3.26 8.24 -4.00
C ILE A 794 -2.74 8.63 -5.39
N THR A 795 -1.54 8.16 -5.77
CA THR A 795 -0.92 8.53 -7.05
C THR A 795 -1.40 7.62 -8.17
N GLY A 796 -1.53 8.18 -9.36
CA GLY A 796 -1.89 7.43 -10.56
C GLY A 796 -0.68 7.15 -11.43
N PHE A 797 -0.38 5.88 -11.67
CA PHE A 797 0.67 5.48 -12.60
C PHE A 797 0.05 4.65 -13.72
N PRO A 798 0.09 5.12 -14.97
CA PRO A 798 -0.47 4.40 -16.11
C PRO A 798 0.42 3.18 -16.45
N ASP A 799 0.23 2.56 -17.61
CA ASP A 799 1.05 1.38 -17.98
C ASP A 799 2.50 1.74 -18.28
N LEU A 800 2.75 2.94 -18.78
CA LEU A 800 4.06 3.42 -19.21
C LEU A 800 4.23 4.90 -18.85
N LEU A 801 5.39 5.20 -18.29
CA LEU A 801 5.97 6.54 -18.21
C LEU A 801 7.40 6.48 -18.74
N ILE A 802 7.75 7.41 -19.64
CA ILE A 802 9.13 7.72 -20.04
C ILE A 802 9.36 9.19 -19.68
N PHE A 803 10.45 9.48 -19.01
CA PHE A 803 10.72 10.81 -18.47
C PHE A 803 12.22 11.11 -18.47
N ASP A 804 12.54 12.38 -18.52
CA ASP A 804 13.88 12.91 -18.35
C ASP A 804 14.19 13.15 -16.85
N ILE A 805 15.46 13.25 -16.48
CA ILE A 805 15.91 13.61 -15.13
C ILE A 805 15.27 14.89 -14.60
N ASP A 806 14.94 15.84 -15.47
CA ASP A 806 14.30 17.10 -15.10
C ASP A 806 12.90 16.94 -14.52
N TRP A 807 12.24 15.77 -14.67
CA TRP A 807 10.95 15.50 -14.05
C TRP A 807 10.98 15.57 -12.51
N ILE A 808 12.16 15.40 -11.89
CA ILE A 808 12.34 15.54 -10.43
C ILE A 808 12.13 17.01 -10.01
N LYS A 809 12.59 17.96 -10.83
CA LYS A 809 12.48 19.40 -10.57
C LYS A 809 11.17 19.96 -11.10
N GLU A 810 10.79 19.58 -12.31
CA GLU A 810 9.68 20.19 -13.06
C GLU A 810 8.37 19.39 -13.00
N SER A 811 8.36 18.18 -12.42
CA SER A 811 7.20 17.28 -12.39
C SER A 811 6.81 16.83 -13.81
N LEU A 812 5.54 16.99 -14.22
CA LEU A 812 5.02 16.45 -15.47
C LEU A 812 5.62 17.06 -16.74
N ASP A 813 6.21 18.25 -16.66
CA ASP A 813 6.89 18.88 -17.80
C ASP A 813 8.14 18.10 -18.22
N GLY A 814 8.73 17.29 -17.33
CA GLY A 814 9.83 16.38 -17.64
C GLY A 814 9.39 15.00 -18.13
N VAL A 815 8.08 14.75 -18.27
CA VAL A 815 7.56 13.49 -18.84
C VAL A 815 7.56 13.61 -20.37
N ILE A 816 8.04 12.57 -21.04
CA ILE A 816 8.13 12.47 -22.50
C ILE A 816 7.01 11.61 -23.06
N VAL A 817 6.71 10.48 -22.40
CA VAL A 817 5.61 9.60 -22.81
C VAL A 817 4.83 9.20 -21.58
N SER A 818 3.50 9.24 -21.66
CA SER A 818 2.63 8.61 -20.67
C SER A 818 1.44 7.95 -21.32
N GLY A 819 1.01 6.79 -20.80
CA GLY A 819 -0.21 6.17 -21.33
C GLY A 819 -0.40 4.70 -21.03
N PHE A 820 -1.37 4.12 -21.71
CA PHE A 820 -1.84 2.76 -21.53
C PHE A 820 -1.70 1.98 -22.83
N PHE A 821 -1.16 0.77 -22.75
CA PHE A 821 -1.14 -0.16 -23.88
C PHE A 821 -2.56 -0.58 -24.28
N GLY A 822 -2.70 -1.02 -25.53
CA GLY A 822 -3.93 -1.63 -26.02
C GLY A 822 -4.27 -2.93 -25.28
N ASN A 823 -5.46 -3.49 -25.53
CA ASN A 823 -5.83 -4.80 -24.98
C ASN A 823 -4.87 -5.91 -25.46
N ASP A 824 -4.24 -5.74 -26.62
CA ASP A 824 -3.20 -6.62 -27.16
C ASP A 824 -1.78 -6.30 -26.64
N TRP A 825 -1.67 -5.42 -25.64
CA TRP A 825 -0.41 -4.90 -25.09
C TRP A 825 0.48 -4.16 -26.09
N SER A 826 -0.06 -3.76 -27.25
CA SER A 826 0.70 -3.00 -28.24
C SER A 826 0.66 -1.50 -27.98
N VAL A 827 1.67 -0.79 -28.49
CA VAL A 827 1.69 0.68 -28.54
C VAL A 827 0.63 1.20 -29.53
N LYS A 828 0.52 0.58 -30.71
CA LYS A 828 -0.40 0.99 -31.77
C LYS A 828 -1.87 0.92 -31.38
N GLY A 829 -2.25 -0.10 -30.60
CA GLY A 829 -3.60 -0.25 -30.05
C GLY A 829 -3.84 0.52 -28.75
N GLY A 830 -2.81 1.19 -28.21
CA GLY A 830 -2.88 1.89 -26.94
C GLY A 830 -3.27 3.37 -27.06
N LYS A 831 -3.29 4.04 -25.91
CA LYS A 831 -3.52 5.49 -25.79
C LYS A 831 -2.34 6.12 -25.06
N PHE A 832 -1.60 6.97 -25.75
CA PHE A 832 -0.42 7.64 -25.22
C PHE A 832 -0.44 9.14 -25.51
N VAL A 833 0.18 9.91 -24.63
CA VAL A 833 0.54 11.31 -24.81
C VAL A 833 2.05 11.35 -24.96
N GLU A 834 2.52 12.13 -25.94
CA GLU A 834 3.94 12.27 -26.33
C GLU A 834 4.32 13.75 -26.51
#